data_AF-A0A3D1MAS7-F1
#
_entry.id   AF-A0A3D1MAS7-F1
#
_cell.length_a   1.000
_cell.length_b   1.000
_cell.length_c   1.000
_cell.angle_alpha   90.00
_cell.angle_beta   90.00
_cell.angle_gamma   90.00
#
_symmetry.space_group_name_H-M   'P 1'
#
loop_
_entity.id
_entity.type
_entity.pdbx_description
1 polymer ?
#
loop_
_entity_poly.entity_id
_entity_poly.type
_entity_poly.pdbx_seq_one_letter_code
_entity_poly.pdbx_strand_id
1 'polypeptide(L)'
;MPMNFRSNSFGIVLWLFGLMMSITAQGQNCVIDNYAIDTNRIDCDGNIQVSGQAFSEVIFGCDFEANGFGGCVGWQATPNGAQFDNPCDPPPPLPTGTPNSTYLWMGPSVTQPRFVSTIPYNLPNGGQVCFYLDFAEQIDNAPCEGPDLPDEGVYLQWSNNSGVTWNNIFYFNPDINGAGGNVPSPYIDWGYYCFDIPQAAWGPNVEIRWFQQTGSTDNFDHWGIDEVVINTTSPVYNLTSNLGNPVLNGSDFSFNISPTQDTFVTVLYTDGVDSCSDTLDVFINPLDAGSQVFACDSNGTILNVTGASNVVWGPPGNFLTPNDILSPRVDPIDDQWYYVSSACDTDSVFVDVVPKFEVDITPPDTICRNGSTTVDVSTSPSSVGIVSYAWSPSAEAMPANGQTSVLSPQETTMFYVDVTSDSGCVVRDSTLVFVIGGAPLVSIDPSDTDVCPGQQVSLDALICTEDSVFDDFEGTAPNPALWETISNGFQLTACTPPSGNGLWFNGNGIRQAITNPLNVTGGGFIEFWIRIGNEDPSIPNGPNTSCDMFENGDTVLFQYSINGGTSWIDIQGFDTLNYGSGGLFNIPIPAGAQTPSTQFRWFQQQAGSGDNWAIDNVKLTTYCCGSSCFVGQYDINWQADPTLFVIPTFNAPDTIALANPTETTTYQINVTDGFCVGSAAVTVFMDTSIAITDITPDTTFCGLFQNYPLTTNYTFGTGGTPRVTWNNVTLGGYNGILPSSPFSQNILVNGNQTMSFQVTISDDQNPGCEDRDTVTLTVGTIAEPTNVVVVDEQCGGACDGSITMDGLNGTPPYSYSIDSGLTFQSSNTFTGLCPGTYYLMVGDQVGQTGCSAAQEFTVNAASSFDLSSFSVDGFDCAGTTSGSVTVNYTPGQGPYNIVANGNNVGSVVASSYTVTNLSAGSLS
;
A
#
# COMPACT_ATOMS: atom_id res chain seq x y z
N MET A 1 -37.98 0.70 26.55
CA MET A 1 -39.25 1.30 27.01
C MET A 1 -38.94 2.19 28.21
N PRO A 2 -39.25 3.50 28.16
CA PRO A 2 -39.43 4.28 29.38
C PRO A 2 -40.86 4.85 29.44
N MET A 3 -41.51 4.75 30.61
CA MET A 3 -42.78 5.39 30.91
C MET A 3 -42.59 6.49 31.97
N ASN A 4 -43.13 7.67 31.64
CA ASN A 4 -43.34 8.83 32.50
C ASN A 4 -44.47 8.61 33.53
N PHE A 5 -44.33 9.19 34.72
CA PHE A 5 -45.44 9.73 35.54
C PHE A 5 -44.92 10.98 36.28
N ARG A 6 -45.27 12.21 35.86
CA ARG A 6 -46.45 13.04 36.19
C ARG A 6 -46.66 13.35 37.69
N SER A 7 -46.51 14.65 37.98
CA SER A 7 -46.83 15.39 39.20
C SER A 7 -48.32 15.75 39.34
N ASN A 8 -48.65 16.33 40.51
CA ASN A 8 -49.85 17.08 40.96
C ASN A 8 -50.72 16.31 41.98
N SER A 9 -51.25 16.85 43.09
CA SER A 9 -51.26 18.20 43.68
C SER A 9 -52.09 18.20 45.00
N PHE A 10 -51.64 18.99 45.99
CA PHE A 10 -52.39 19.88 46.91
C PHE A 10 -53.37 19.44 48.02
N GLY A 11 -53.24 20.14 49.16
CA GLY A 11 -54.25 20.41 50.21
C GLY A 11 -53.61 21.06 51.47
N ILE A 12 -53.28 22.36 51.48
CA ILE A 12 -54.04 23.56 51.96
C ILE A 12 -54.02 23.82 53.48
N VAL A 13 -53.18 24.82 53.85
CA VAL A 13 -53.38 26.06 54.66
C VAL A 13 -54.12 26.02 56.03
N LEU A 14 -53.44 26.45 57.11
CA LEU A 14 -53.85 27.63 57.92
C LEU A 14 -52.75 28.13 58.88
N TRP A 15 -52.86 29.42 59.21
CA TRP A 15 -51.89 30.38 59.76
C TRP A 15 -51.61 30.29 61.28
N LEU A 16 -50.54 31.01 61.68
CA LEU A 16 -50.09 31.50 63.02
C LEU A 16 -49.04 30.64 63.77
N PHE A 17 -47.79 31.10 63.71
CA PHE A 17 -46.90 31.22 64.88
C PHE A 17 -46.18 32.57 64.71
N GLY A 18 -46.19 33.48 65.67
CA GLY A 18 -45.95 33.21 67.07
C GLY A 18 -44.49 33.54 67.31
N LEU A 19 -44.26 34.74 67.84
CA LEU A 19 -42.99 35.25 68.32
C LEU A 19 -42.30 34.17 69.17
N MET A 20 -41.36 33.41 68.60
CA MET A 20 -40.33 32.75 69.38
C MET A 20 -39.15 33.70 69.40
N MET A 21 -39.02 34.41 70.52
CA MET A 21 -37.72 34.83 71.00
C MET A 21 -36.84 33.57 71.00
N SER A 22 -35.83 33.53 70.14
CA SER A 22 -34.65 32.75 70.47
C SER A 22 -34.01 33.47 71.64
N ILE A 23 -34.33 32.97 72.84
CA ILE A 23 -33.50 33.17 74.01
C ILE A 23 -32.10 32.78 73.58
N THR A 24 -31.18 33.74 73.55
CA THR A 24 -29.76 33.43 73.65
C THR A 24 -29.62 32.58 74.89
N ALA A 25 -29.38 31.28 74.73
CA ALA A 25 -28.83 30.49 75.81
C ALA A 25 -27.39 30.98 76.00
N GLN A 26 -27.24 32.10 76.72
CA GLN A 26 -26.06 32.30 77.54
C GLN A 26 -26.07 31.14 78.54
N GLY A 27 -25.28 30.10 78.27
CA GLY A 27 -25.26 28.92 79.15
C GLY A 27 -24.55 27.68 78.60
N GLN A 28 -23.84 27.75 77.48
CA GLN A 28 -22.81 26.76 77.18
C GLN A 28 -21.58 27.52 76.71
N ASN A 29 -20.70 27.86 77.64
CA ASN A 29 -19.40 28.43 77.33
C ASN A 29 -18.38 27.35 76.92
N CYS A 30 -18.83 26.11 76.64
CA CYS A 30 -17.95 25.00 76.28
C CYS A 30 -18.19 24.50 74.85
N VAL A 31 -17.10 24.21 74.14
CA VAL A 31 -17.06 23.59 72.81
C VAL A 31 -16.28 22.28 72.92
N ILE A 32 -16.79 21.24 72.27
CA ILE A 32 -16.17 19.91 72.16
C ILE A 32 -16.13 19.57 70.68
N ASP A 33 -15.02 18.97 70.26
CA ASP A 33 -14.88 18.34 68.96
C ASP A 33 -14.40 16.89 69.15
N ASN A 34 -15.27 15.92 68.87
CA ASN A 34 -14.91 14.51 68.87
C ASN A 34 -14.48 14.12 67.45
N TYR A 35 -13.26 13.62 67.31
CA TYR A 35 -12.77 13.14 66.03
C TYR A 35 -12.14 11.76 66.15
N ALA A 36 -12.20 11.04 65.03
CA ALA A 36 -11.37 9.86 64.82
C ALA A 36 -9.98 10.32 64.39
N ILE A 37 -8.92 9.73 64.95
CA ILE A 37 -7.53 10.10 64.58
C ILE A 37 -7.24 9.77 63.10
N ASP A 38 -7.92 8.76 62.55
CA ASP A 38 -7.67 8.26 61.19
C ASP A 38 -8.91 8.40 60.29
N THR A 39 -9.90 7.51 60.44
CA THR A 39 -11.15 7.47 59.67
C THR A 39 -12.30 7.06 60.57
N ASN A 40 -13.52 7.51 60.27
CA ASN A 40 -14.72 7.05 60.98
C ASN A 40 -15.32 5.76 60.38
N ARG A 41 -14.59 5.09 59.47
CA ARG A 41 -14.98 3.84 58.82
C ARG A 41 -13.88 2.81 58.94
N ILE A 42 -14.19 1.64 59.48
CA ILE A 42 -13.24 0.58 59.78
C ILE A 42 -13.70 -0.77 59.24
N ASP A 43 -12.76 -1.67 58.97
CA ASP A 43 -13.06 -3.06 58.67
C ASP A 43 -13.61 -3.79 59.90
N CYS A 44 -14.31 -4.90 59.66
CA CYS A 44 -14.67 -5.84 60.70
C CYS A 44 -13.41 -6.27 61.48
N ASP A 45 -13.50 -6.20 62.81
CA ASP A 45 -12.41 -6.44 63.77
C ASP A 45 -11.35 -5.32 63.85
N GLY A 46 -11.61 -4.20 63.17
CA GLY A 46 -10.85 -2.97 63.32
C GLY A 46 -10.99 -2.35 64.71
N ASN A 47 -10.00 -1.55 65.08
CA ASN A 47 -10.12 -0.64 66.21
C ASN A 47 -10.09 0.79 65.70
N ILE A 48 -10.77 1.68 66.43
CA ILE A 48 -10.73 3.11 66.19
C ILE A 48 -10.43 3.84 67.50
N GLN A 49 -9.43 4.71 67.46
CA GLN A 49 -9.13 5.68 68.52
C GLN A 49 -10.10 6.85 68.38
N VAL A 50 -10.96 7.04 69.38
CA VAL A 50 -11.80 8.24 69.51
C VAL A 50 -11.11 9.21 70.44
N SER A 51 -10.88 10.43 69.98
CA SER A 51 -10.24 11.49 70.77
C SER A 51 -11.06 12.77 70.72
N GLY A 52 -10.84 13.65 71.70
CA GLY A 52 -11.50 14.95 71.74
C GLY A 52 -10.91 15.88 72.79
N GLN A 53 -11.12 17.17 72.58
CA GLN A 53 -10.63 18.26 73.43
C GLN A 53 -11.78 19.18 73.86
N ALA A 54 -11.67 19.80 75.05
CA ALA A 54 -12.65 20.75 75.57
C ALA A 54 -12.07 22.13 75.89
N PHE A 55 -12.80 23.17 75.49
CA PHE A 55 -12.43 24.59 75.64
C PHE A 55 -13.45 25.35 76.52
N SER A 56 -13.02 26.37 77.27
CA SER A 56 -13.85 27.07 78.29
C SER A 56 -14.47 28.41 77.91
N GLU A 57 -13.95 29.12 76.92
CA GLU A 57 -14.48 30.42 76.50
C GLU A 57 -13.85 30.88 75.18
N VAL A 58 -14.67 31.42 74.26
CA VAL A 58 -14.22 32.20 73.10
C VAL A 58 -13.81 33.59 73.62
N ILE A 59 -12.51 33.88 73.64
CA ILE A 59 -12.01 35.17 74.14
C ILE A 59 -11.89 36.22 73.04
N PHE A 60 -11.92 35.78 71.78
CA PHE A 60 -11.95 36.65 70.62
C PHE A 60 -12.68 35.96 69.46
N GLY A 61 -13.53 36.71 68.77
CA GLY A 61 -14.25 36.27 67.57
C GLY A 61 -14.38 37.43 66.59
N CYS A 62 -14.15 37.18 65.31
CA CYS A 62 -14.32 38.15 64.25
C CYS A 62 -14.84 37.51 62.96
N ASP A 63 -16.01 37.99 62.54
CA ASP A 63 -16.78 37.56 61.38
C ASP A 63 -16.69 38.54 60.19
N PHE A 64 -16.01 39.69 60.35
CA PHE A 64 -15.76 40.70 59.32
C PHE A 64 -16.98 41.34 58.59
N GLU A 65 -18.22 41.01 58.98
CA GLU A 65 -19.48 41.48 58.35
C GLU A 65 -19.76 43.00 58.47
N ALA A 66 -18.98 43.73 59.25
CA ALA A 66 -19.15 45.17 59.45
C ALA A 66 -18.48 46.05 58.38
N ASN A 67 -18.06 45.49 57.24
CA ASN A 67 -17.32 46.18 56.16
C ASN A 67 -16.09 46.93 56.69
N GLY A 68 -15.27 46.20 57.45
CA GLY A 68 -14.09 46.69 58.12
C GLY A 68 -13.93 46.04 59.49
N PHE A 69 -12.89 46.44 60.23
CA PHE A 69 -12.72 46.04 61.63
C PHE A 69 -13.78 46.65 62.58
N GLY A 70 -14.88 47.21 62.06
CA GLY A 70 -15.93 47.99 62.74
C GLY A 70 -16.88 47.22 63.67
N GLY A 71 -16.43 46.06 64.15
CA GLY A 71 -17.04 45.22 65.19
C GLY A 71 -15.96 44.37 65.90
N CYS A 72 -14.90 44.04 65.16
CA CYS A 72 -13.71 43.35 65.64
C CYS A 72 -12.60 44.32 66.09
N VAL A 73 -12.63 44.75 67.35
CA VAL A 73 -11.57 45.60 67.91
C VAL A 73 -10.31 44.75 68.14
N GLY A 74 -9.15 45.25 67.67
CA GLY A 74 -7.86 44.65 68.02
C GLY A 74 -7.10 43.99 66.87
N TRP A 75 -7.14 44.58 65.67
CA TRP A 75 -6.33 44.15 64.54
C TRP A 75 -5.27 45.18 64.16
N GLN A 76 -4.14 44.70 63.64
CA GLN A 76 -3.12 45.48 62.94
C GLN A 76 -2.89 44.85 61.57
N ALA A 77 -2.79 45.65 60.52
CA ALA A 77 -2.55 45.16 59.16
C ALA A 77 -1.55 46.06 58.42
N THR A 78 -1.06 45.61 57.26
CA THR A 78 -0.17 46.40 56.38
C THR A 78 -0.81 47.75 55.98
N PRO A 79 -0.07 48.84 55.65
CA PRO A 79 -0.68 50.08 55.17
C PRO A 79 -1.59 49.90 53.92
N ASN A 80 -2.71 50.64 53.85
CA ASN A 80 -3.89 50.36 52.98
C ASN A 80 -4.63 49.06 53.34
N GLY A 81 -4.46 48.62 54.59
CA GLY A 81 -4.61 47.26 55.07
C GLY A 81 -5.99 46.65 55.02
N ALA A 82 -6.01 45.49 54.37
CA ALA A 82 -7.11 44.55 54.19
C ALA A 82 -8.34 45.15 53.50
N GLN A 83 -8.73 44.54 52.40
CA GLN A 83 -10.02 44.77 51.77
C GLN A 83 -11.07 43.92 52.48
N PHE A 84 -12.33 44.33 52.41
CA PHE A 84 -13.46 43.63 53.01
C PHE A 84 -14.50 43.42 51.91
N ASP A 85 -14.02 42.93 50.78
CA ASP A 85 -14.74 42.65 49.55
C ASP A 85 -13.84 41.79 48.67
N ASN A 86 -14.24 40.55 48.39
CA ASN A 86 -13.54 39.73 47.41
C ASN A 86 -14.34 39.68 46.09
N PRO A 87 -13.77 40.07 44.96
CA PRO A 87 -14.40 39.92 43.66
C PRO A 87 -14.34 38.50 43.06
N CYS A 88 -13.62 37.56 43.69
CA CYS A 88 -13.21 36.29 43.08
C CYS A 88 -14.07 35.10 43.50
N ASP A 89 -14.36 34.96 44.80
CA ASP A 89 -15.09 33.80 45.33
C ASP A 89 -16.23 34.20 46.26
N PRO A 90 -17.34 33.43 46.31
CA PRO A 90 -18.41 33.65 47.26
C PRO A 90 -17.91 33.46 48.71
N PRO A 91 -18.56 34.10 49.70
CA PRO A 91 -18.23 33.91 51.11
C PRO A 91 -18.42 32.45 51.57
N PRO A 92 -17.74 32.01 52.65
CA PRO A 92 -17.80 30.63 53.12
C PRO A 92 -19.23 30.23 53.54
N PRO A 93 -19.62 28.96 53.37
CA PRO A 93 -20.93 28.48 53.79
C PRO A 93 -21.07 28.48 55.32
N LEU A 94 -21.95 29.34 55.86
CA LEU A 94 -22.24 29.35 57.29
C LEU A 94 -23.14 28.18 57.74
N PRO A 95 -22.92 27.59 58.92
CA PRO A 95 -23.80 26.58 59.50
C PRO A 95 -25.23 27.08 59.81
N THR A 96 -25.43 28.39 59.95
CA THR A 96 -26.63 29.02 60.53
C THR A 96 -27.60 29.62 59.50
N GLY A 97 -27.27 29.63 58.21
CA GLY A 97 -28.14 30.13 57.14
C GLY A 97 -28.37 31.65 57.14
N THR A 98 -27.59 32.43 57.88
CA THR A 98 -27.53 33.89 57.74
C THR A 98 -26.77 34.27 56.46
N PRO A 99 -27.07 35.42 55.81
CA PRO A 99 -26.29 35.87 54.67
C PRO A 99 -24.91 36.31 55.18
N ASN A 100 -23.88 35.48 54.99
CA ASN A 100 -22.48 35.96 55.01
C ASN A 100 -22.28 36.72 53.71
N SER A 101 -21.77 37.94 53.80
CA SER A 101 -21.56 38.79 52.63
C SER A 101 -20.17 39.37 52.53
N THR A 102 -19.33 39.23 53.55
CA THR A 102 -18.09 40.01 53.66
C THR A 102 -17.02 39.30 54.51
N TYR A 103 -15.82 39.15 53.97
CA TYR A 103 -14.66 38.57 54.65
C TYR A 103 -13.40 39.41 54.42
N LEU A 104 -12.32 39.13 55.14
CA LEU A 104 -11.06 39.84 55.00
C LEU A 104 -10.31 39.36 53.75
N TRP A 105 -9.92 40.28 52.87
CA TRP A 105 -9.27 40.00 51.60
C TRP A 105 -7.91 40.70 51.45
N MET A 106 -6.89 39.92 51.09
CA MET A 106 -5.53 40.38 50.81
C MET A 106 -5.31 40.50 49.30
N GLY A 107 -5.99 41.47 48.70
CA GLY A 107 -6.02 41.72 47.26
C GLY A 107 -4.92 42.65 46.72
N PRO A 108 -5.06 43.08 45.45
CA PRO A 108 -3.99 43.79 44.73
C PRO A 108 -3.73 45.22 45.21
N SER A 109 -4.63 45.77 46.02
CA SER A 109 -4.47 47.09 46.63
C SER A 109 -3.65 47.06 47.94
N VAL A 110 -3.35 45.87 48.47
CA VAL A 110 -2.61 45.67 49.71
C VAL A 110 -1.12 45.58 49.41
N THR A 111 -0.37 46.60 49.83
CA THR A 111 1.08 46.67 49.63
C THR A 111 1.79 45.53 50.36
N GLN A 112 2.88 45.02 49.79
CA GLN A 112 3.66 43.96 50.43
C GLN A 112 4.64 44.50 51.51
N PRO A 113 4.99 43.69 52.53
CA PRO A 113 4.48 42.33 52.82
C PRO A 113 3.04 42.35 53.34
N ARG A 114 2.20 41.40 52.90
CA ARG A 114 0.78 41.35 53.30
C ARG A 114 0.65 40.66 54.66
N PHE A 115 0.09 41.37 55.64
CA PHE A 115 -0.16 40.79 56.95
C PHE A 115 -1.39 41.36 57.63
N VAL A 116 -2.00 40.51 58.46
CA VAL A 116 -3.00 40.88 59.44
C VAL A 116 -2.67 40.16 60.75
N SER A 117 -2.60 40.90 61.85
CA SER A 117 -2.24 40.42 63.17
C SER A 117 -3.20 40.90 64.23
N THR A 118 -3.43 40.07 65.23
CA THR A 118 -4.24 40.45 66.39
C THR A 118 -3.46 41.38 67.32
N ILE A 119 -4.17 42.03 68.24
CA ILE A 119 -3.58 42.56 69.48
C ILE A 119 -3.18 41.40 70.42
N PRO A 120 -2.34 41.67 71.43
CA PRO A 120 -1.97 40.63 72.39
C PRO A 120 -3.16 40.20 73.26
N TYR A 121 -3.38 38.89 73.35
CA TYR A 121 -4.34 38.24 74.24
C TYR A 121 -3.65 37.53 75.41
N ASN A 122 -4.35 37.44 76.55
CA ASN A 122 -3.89 36.71 77.72
C ASN A 122 -4.30 35.24 77.62
N LEU A 123 -3.33 34.37 77.29
CA LEU A 123 -3.49 32.93 77.10
C LEU A 123 -2.52 32.14 77.99
N PRO A 124 -2.68 32.18 79.32
CA PRO A 124 -1.70 31.62 80.26
C PRO A 124 -1.66 30.08 80.22
N ASN A 125 -2.74 29.45 79.77
CA ASN A 125 -2.90 27.99 79.68
C ASN A 125 -2.97 27.50 78.23
N GLY A 126 -2.60 28.35 77.27
CA GLY A 126 -2.82 28.09 75.86
C GLY A 126 -4.25 28.34 75.41
N GLY A 127 -4.56 27.78 74.25
CA GLY A 127 -5.78 28.04 73.53
C GLY A 127 -5.70 27.48 72.11
N GLN A 128 -6.75 27.72 71.34
CA GLN A 128 -6.83 27.32 69.93
C GLN A 128 -7.23 28.53 69.09
N VAL A 129 -6.63 28.68 67.92
CA VAL A 129 -7.05 29.65 66.90
C VAL A 129 -7.71 28.90 65.75
N CYS A 130 -8.95 29.27 65.45
CA CYS A 130 -9.73 28.71 64.35
C CYS A 130 -10.14 29.81 63.36
N PHE A 131 -10.20 29.49 62.08
CA PHE A 131 -10.57 30.44 61.02
C PHE A 131 -10.87 29.69 59.72
N TYR A 132 -11.66 30.31 58.85
CA TYR A 132 -11.69 29.95 57.44
C TYR A 132 -10.54 30.61 56.69
N LEU A 133 -9.93 29.87 55.76
CA LEU A 133 -8.93 30.40 54.83
C LEU A 133 -9.21 29.88 53.43
N ASP A 134 -8.96 30.76 52.46
CA ASP A 134 -9.10 30.48 51.04
C ASP A 134 -8.03 31.23 50.23
N PHE A 135 -7.47 30.57 49.24
CA PHE A 135 -6.56 31.12 48.24
C PHE A 135 -7.36 31.34 46.96
N ALA A 136 -7.17 32.47 46.28
CA ALA A 136 -7.88 32.70 45.02
C ALA A 136 -7.62 31.58 44.00
N GLU A 137 -8.60 31.26 43.15
CA GLU A 137 -8.41 30.30 42.06
C GLU A 137 -7.27 30.70 41.10
N GLN A 138 -6.60 29.71 40.50
CA GLN A 138 -5.52 30.00 39.55
C GLN A 138 -6.08 30.44 38.18
N ILE A 139 -6.07 31.73 37.87
CA ILE A 139 -6.40 32.28 36.53
C ILE A 139 -5.37 33.32 36.05
N ASP A 140 -5.04 33.31 34.75
CA ASP A 140 -3.98 34.11 34.09
C ASP A 140 -4.15 35.66 34.15
N ASN A 141 -5.09 36.22 34.91
CA ASN A 141 -5.26 37.67 35.05
C ASN A 141 -5.78 38.11 36.43
N ALA A 142 -5.15 39.14 36.98
CA ALA A 142 -5.63 39.92 38.13
C ALA A 142 -7.10 40.38 37.96
N PRO A 143 -7.91 40.40 39.03
CA PRO A 143 -7.51 40.43 40.45
C PRO A 143 -7.67 39.09 41.20
N CYS A 144 -7.83 37.96 40.52
CA CYS A 144 -8.21 36.70 41.16
C CYS A 144 -7.15 35.61 41.08
N GLU A 145 -5.88 35.97 40.95
CA GLU A 145 -4.78 35.01 40.95
C GLU A 145 -4.32 34.73 42.38
N GLY A 146 -4.30 33.45 42.77
CA GLY A 146 -3.88 32.98 44.09
C GLY A 146 -2.42 32.55 44.15
N PRO A 147 -1.89 32.21 45.35
CA PRO A 147 -0.54 31.70 45.50
C PRO A 147 -0.39 30.32 44.85
N ASP A 148 0.67 30.09 44.08
CA ASP A 148 0.87 28.83 43.35
C ASP A 148 2.31 28.29 43.39
N LEU A 149 3.28 29.07 43.91
CA LEU A 149 4.64 28.60 44.18
C LEU A 149 4.89 28.27 45.66
N PRO A 150 5.79 27.30 45.95
CA PRO A 150 6.07 26.87 47.32
C PRO A 150 6.48 27.98 48.31
N ASP A 151 6.94 29.13 47.84
CA ASP A 151 7.38 30.28 48.64
C ASP A 151 6.40 31.46 48.70
N GLU A 152 5.23 31.35 48.06
CA GLU A 152 4.20 32.40 47.98
C GLU A 152 3.06 32.24 48.99
N GLY A 153 3.05 31.13 49.74
CA GLY A 153 2.02 30.78 50.69
C GLY A 153 1.92 31.71 51.91
N VAL A 154 0.94 31.42 52.77
CA VAL A 154 0.65 32.22 53.97
C VAL A 154 1.18 31.52 55.21
N TYR A 155 1.93 32.25 56.02
CA TYR A 155 2.38 31.79 57.34
C TYR A 155 1.35 32.14 58.41
N LEU A 156 0.95 31.16 59.21
CA LEU A 156 0.32 31.39 60.52
C LEU A 156 1.43 31.46 61.57
N GLN A 157 1.51 32.57 62.29
CA GLN A 157 2.60 32.83 63.23
C GLN A 157 2.10 33.39 64.56
N TRP A 158 2.93 33.23 65.59
CA TRP A 158 2.68 33.80 66.92
C TRP A 158 3.83 34.67 67.42
N SER A 159 3.51 35.61 68.31
CA SER A 159 4.45 36.41 69.07
C SER A 159 4.03 36.49 70.53
N ASN A 160 4.99 36.47 71.47
CA ASN A 160 4.76 36.72 72.90
C ASN A 160 5.52 37.95 73.42
N ASN A 161 6.12 38.73 72.51
CA ASN A 161 6.96 39.88 72.81
C ASN A 161 6.52 41.13 72.03
N SER A 162 5.21 41.28 71.84
CA SER A 162 4.58 42.41 71.17
C SER A 162 5.03 42.60 69.72
N GLY A 163 5.09 41.49 68.97
CA GLY A 163 5.40 41.48 67.54
C GLY A 163 6.87 41.72 67.19
N VAL A 164 7.79 41.72 68.16
CA VAL A 164 9.24 41.90 67.92
C VAL A 164 9.85 40.67 67.22
N THR A 165 9.45 39.46 67.63
CA THR A 165 9.80 38.22 66.95
C THR A 165 8.55 37.40 66.69
N TRP A 166 8.51 36.74 65.54
CA TRP A 166 7.42 35.88 65.11
C TRP A 166 7.91 34.46 64.85
N ASN A 167 7.21 33.48 65.39
CA ASN A 167 7.50 32.06 65.22
C ASN A 167 6.35 31.38 64.47
N ASN A 168 6.65 30.40 63.63
CA ASN A 168 5.65 29.69 62.82
C ASN A 168 4.81 28.72 63.67
N ILE A 169 3.50 28.72 63.44
CA ILE A 169 2.57 27.65 63.83
C ILE A 169 2.42 26.69 62.64
N PHE A 170 2.06 27.24 61.48
CA PHE A 170 1.82 26.48 60.26
C PHE A 170 2.16 27.32 59.02
N TYR A 171 2.45 26.66 57.91
CA TYR A 171 2.66 27.30 56.60
C TYR A 171 1.71 26.67 55.58
N PHE A 172 0.81 27.47 55.03
CA PHE A 172 -0.11 27.06 53.99
C PHE A 172 0.64 27.06 52.65
N ASN A 173 1.28 25.93 52.33
CA ASN A 173 2.04 25.72 51.10
C ASN A 173 1.09 25.44 49.91
N PRO A 174 0.97 26.35 48.93
CA PRO A 174 0.08 26.16 47.78
C PRO A 174 0.52 25.01 46.85
N ASP A 175 1.82 24.68 46.81
CA ASP A 175 2.36 23.61 45.96
C ASP A 175 2.89 22.46 46.81
N ILE A 176 1.97 21.60 47.26
CA ILE A 176 2.28 20.42 48.09
C ILE A 176 3.04 19.32 47.31
N ASN A 177 3.06 19.37 45.98
CA ASN A 177 3.66 18.35 45.12
C ASN A 177 4.98 18.79 44.46
N GLY A 178 5.38 20.06 44.62
CA GLY A 178 6.59 20.61 44.01
C GLY A 178 6.52 20.72 42.49
N ALA A 179 5.31 20.86 41.95
CA ALA A 179 5.04 20.85 40.52
C ALA A 179 5.38 22.18 39.83
N GLY A 180 5.55 23.28 40.59
CA GLY A 180 5.75 24.63 40.06
C GLY A 180 4.47 25.26 39.47
N GLY A 181 4.52 26.57 39.20
CA GLY A 181 3.34 27.42 38.96
C GLY A 181 2.35 26.94 37.89
N ASN A 182 1.08 27.33 38.08
CA ASN A 182 -0.16 26.93 37.41
C ASN A 182 -0.80 25.59 37.82
N VAL A 183 -0.51 25.09 39.02
CA VAL A 183 -1.21 23.93 39.60
C VAL A 183 -2.23 24.41 40.64
N PRO A 184 -3.49 23.93 40.64
CA PRO A 184 -4.48 24.31 41.64
C PRO A 184 -3.98 24.01 43.05
N SER A 185 -3.92 25.06 43.89
CA SER A 185 -3.60 24.92 45.32
C SER A 185 -4.64 24.04 46.02
N PRO A 186 -4.28 23.24 47.03
CA PRO A 186 -5.26 22.50 47.84
C PRO A 186 -6.13 23.42 48.72
N TYR A 187 -5.88 24.73 48.72
CA TYR A 187 -6.54 25.73 49.55
C TYR A 187 -7.42 26.70 48.76
N ILE A 188 -7.87 26.34 47.54
CA ILE A 188 -8.74 27.17 46.68
C ILE A 188 -10.25 27.06 46.98
N ASP A 189 -10.59 26.23 47.96
CA ASP A 189 -11.91 26.18 48.54
C ASP A 189 -11.78 26.59 50.01
N TRP A 190 -12.77 27.32 50.52
CA TRP A 190 -12.86 27.67 51.93
C TRP A 190 -12.70 26.44 52.84
N GLY A 191 -11.54 26.34 53.49
CA GLY A 191 -11.27 25.33 54.50
C GLY A 191 -11.39 25.92 55.90
N TYR A 192 -11.99 25.17 56.83
CA TYR A 192 -11.99 25.52 58.25
C TYR A 192 -10.79 24.90 58.95
N TYR A 193 -9.90 25.74 59.49
CA TYR A 193 -8.65 25.29 60.11
C TYR A 193 -8.60 25.73 61.56
N CYS A 194 -8.22 24.81 62.45
CA CYS A 194 -8.00 25.05 63.86
C CYS A 194 -6.59 24.61 64.26
N PHE A 195 -5.85 25.48 64.97
CA PHE A 195 -4.50 25.20 65.44
C PHE A 195 -4.36 25.49 66.92
N ASP A 196 -3.77 24.55 67.65
CA ASP A 196 -3.39 24.77 69.04
C ASP A 196 -2.28 25.81 69.12
N ILE A 197 -2.45 26.75 70.05
CA ILE A 197 -1.47 27.79 70.29
C ILE A 197 -0.27 27.14 70.98
N PRO A 198 0.94 27.17 70.39
CA PRO A 198 2.07 26.42 70.89
C PRO A 198 2.43 26.77 72.33
N GLN A 199 2.86 25.78 73.12
CA GLN A 199 3.19 25.99 74.54
C GLN A 199 4.21 27.11 74.79
N ALA A 200 5.15 27.31 73.86
CA ALA A 200 6.14 28.38 73.93
C ALA A 200 5.54 29.80 73.82
N ALA A 201 4.32 29.92 73.27
CA ALA A 201 3.60 31.17 73.13
C ALA A 201 2.86 31.57 74.41
N TRP A 202 2.52 30.60 75.28
CA TRP A 202 1.58 30.81 76.39
C TRP A 202 2.03 31.92 77.34
N GLY A 203 1.10 32.79 77.70
CA GLY A 203 1.38 33.92 78.55
C GLY A 203 0.41 35.08 78.34
N PRO A 204 0.70 36.24 78.95
CA PRO A 204 -0.23 37.36 78.98
C PRO A 204 -0.29 38.21 77.70
N ASN A 205 0.62 38.00 76.73
CA ASN A 205 0.80 38.89 75.58
C ASN A 205 0.93 38.10 74.25
N VAL A 206 0.00 37.20 73.96
CA VAL A 206 0.05 36.36 72.76
C VAL A 206 -0.63 37.04 71.58
N GLU A 207 0.12 37.30 70.52
CA GLU A 207 -0.39 37.81 69.25
C GLU A 207 -0.33 36.72 68.19
N ILE A 208 -1.35 36.65 67.33
CA ILE A 208 -1.40 35.74 66.19
C ILE A 208 -1.42 36.57 64.90
N ARG A 209 -0.73 36.12 63.86
CA ARG A 209 -0.80 36.77 62.55
C ARG A 209 -0.82 35.79 61.38
N TRP A 210 -1.42 36.25 60.30
CA TRP A 210 -1.31 35.68 58.96
C TRP A 210 -0.37 36.59 58.16
N PHE A 211 0.68 36.01 57.59
CA PHE A 211 1.80 36.75 57.03
C PHE A 211 2.27 36.12 55.72
N GLN A 212 2.33 36.94 54.66
CA GLN A 212 2.89 36.59 53.36
C GLN A 212 4.10 37.48 53.06
N GLN A 213 5.20 36.88 52.59
CA GLN A 213 6.47 37.58 52.35
C GLN A 213 6.49 38.38 51.04
N THR A 214 7.55 39.18 50.81
CA THR A 214 7.74 40.09 49.65
C THR A 214 8.10 39.37 48.34
N GLY A 215 7.60 38.15 48.12
CA GLY A 215 8.03 37.27 47.02
C GLY A 215 7.42 37.60 45.66
N SER A 216 6.30 38.32 45.63
CA SER A 216 5.47 38.46 44.42
C SER A 216 5.12 39.91 44.13
N THR A 217 4.47 40.17 43.00
CA THR A 217 4.07 41.54 42.65
C THR A 217 2.72 41.87 43.26
N ASP A 218 2.37 43.16 43.35
CA ASP A 218 1.07 43.59 43.89
C ASP A 218 -0.15 43.02 43.15
N ASN A 219 0.01 42.38 41.98
CA ASN A 219 -1.09 41.89 41.15
C ASN A 219 -1.47 40.41 41.37
N PHE A 220 -0.71 39.66 42.17
CA PHE A 220 -0.84 38.20 42.30
C PHE A 220 -0.89 37.76 43.77
N ASP A 221 -1.11 36.47 43.99
CA ASP A 221 -1.10 35.76 45.27
C ASP A 221 -2.12 36.23 46.30
N HIS A 222 -3.37 36.40 45.89
CA HIS A 222 -4.42 36.86 46.77
C HIS A 222 -5.03 35.75 47.62
N TRP A 223 -5.43 36.09 48.85
CA TRP A 223 -5.99 35.15 49.81
C TRP A 223 -6.95 35.86 50.77
N GLY A 224 -7.88 35.10 51.33
CA GLY A 224 -8.88 35.56 52.27
C GLY A 224 -8.89 34.78 53.58
N ILE A 225 -9.37 35.42 54.64
CA ILE A 225 -9.70 34.76 55.91
C ILE A 225 -11.06 35.23 56.41
N ASP A 226 -11.75 34.34 57.13
CA ASP A 226 -13.05 34.62 57.74
C ASP A 226 -13.26 33.88 59.07
N GLU A 227 -14.25 34.30 59.85
CA GLU A 227 -14.68 33.69 61.13
C GLU A 227 -13.51 33.32 62.06
N VAL A 228 -12.64 34.29 62.31
CA VAL A 228 -11.46 34.08 63.17
C VAL A 228 -11.90 34.02 64.62
N VAL A 229 -11.61 32.91 65.29
CA VAL A 229 -11.95 32.64 66.69
C VAL A 229 -10.68 32.25 67.46
N ILE A 230 -10.49 32.81 68.66
CA ILE A 230 -9.45 32.37 69.60
C ILE A 230 -10.11 31.94 70.91
N ASN A 231 -9.87 30.69 71.29
CA ASN A 231 -10.40 30.05 72.48
C ASN A 231 -9.32 29.87 73.53
N THR A 232 -9.71 29.80 74.81
CA THR A 232 -8.82 29.43 75.92
C THR A 232 -9.02 27.99 76.36
N THR A 233 -7.94 27.33 76.73
CA THR A 233 -7.97 25.98 77.32
C THR A 233 -8.29 26.05 78.82
N SER A 234 -9.29 25.28 79.26
CA SER A 234 -9.69 25.19 80.68
C SER A 234 -8.98 24.04 81.40
N PRO A 235 -8.62 24.19 82.69
CA PRO A 235 -7.97 23.13 83.44
C PRO A 235 -8.90 22.09 84.11
N VAL A 236 -10.25 22.20 84.06
CA VAL A 236 -11.15 21.28 84.81
C VAL A 236 -12.44 20.92 84.05
N TYR A 237 -12.55 19.69 83.55
CA TYR A 237 -13.80 19.09 83.04
C TYR A 237 -13.91 17.59 83.41
N ASN A 238 -15.14 17.09 83.56
CA ASN A 238 -15.45 15.66 83.72
C ASN A 238 -16.09 15.08 82.43
N LEU A 239 -15.65 13.90 82.00
CA LEU A 239 -16.05 13.22 80.75
C LEU A 239 -16.91 11.97 80.99
N THR A 240 -17.96 11.74 80.18
CA THR A 240 -18.71 10.48 80.11
C THR A 240 -19.07 10.09 78.67
N SER A 241 -19.06 8.78 78.35
CA SER A 241 -19.46 8.25 77.03
C SER A 241 -20.60 7.23 77.12
N ASN A 242 -21.38 7.08 76.05
CA ASN A 242 -22.45 6.08 75.94
C ASN A 242 -21.96 4.61 75.92
N LEU A 243 -20.66 4.38 75.73
CA LEU A 243 -20.03 3.05 75.64
C LEU A 243 -19.28 2.60 76.92
N GLY A 244 -19.32 3.39 77.99
CA GLY A 244 -19.00 2.93 79.34
C GLY A 244 -17.53 2.57 79.63
N ASN A 245 -16.57 3.48 79.41
CA ASN A 245 -15.24 3.48 80.07
C ASN A 245 -14.43 4.77 79.76
N PRO A 246 -13.47 5.19 80.61
CA PRO A 246 -13.61 5.73 81.96
C PRO A 246 -13.62 7.28 81.99
N VAL A 247 -14.02 7.85 83.13
CA VAL A 247 -13.86 9.28 83.46
C VAL A 247 -12.37 9.63 83.39
N LEU A 248 -11.98 10.43 82.41
CA LEU A 248 -10.65 11.02 82.29
C LEU A 248 -10.68 12.44 82.89
N ASN A 249 -9.77 12.74 83.81
CA ASN A 249 -9.56 14.09 84.31
C ASN A 249 -8.60 14.81 83.36
N GLY A 250 -9.08 15.80 82.61
CA GLY A 250 -8.28 16.60 81.69
C GLY A 250 -9.11 17.28 80.61
N SER A 251 -8.51 18.22 79.87
CA SER A 251 -9.12 18.83 78.68
C SER A 251 -9.12 17.88 77.47
N ASP A 252 -8.22 16.88 77.46
CA ASP A 252 -7.94 16.03 76.31
C ASP A 252 -8.22 14.56 76.68
N PHE A 253 -8.92 13.83 75.81
CA PHE A 253 -9.18 12.41 75.99
C PHE A 253 -8.84 11.60 74.73
N SER A 254 -8.53 10.31 74.95
CA SER A 254 -8.43 9.33 73.87
C SER A 254 -8.75 7.93 74.40
N PHE A 255 -9.60 7.17 73.70
CA PHE A 255 -9.90 5.77 74.02
C PHE A 255 -10.17 4.94 72.76
N ASN A 256 -9.98 3.62 72.87
CA ASN A 256 -10.23 2.68 71.77
C ASN A 256 -11.61 2.05 71.88
N ILE A 257 -12.29 1.93 70.75
CA ILE A 257 -13.45 1.06 70.59
C ILE A 257 -13.24 0.08 69.42
N SER A 258 -13.91 -1.06 69.50
CA SER A 258 -13.91 -2.11 68.47
C SER A 258 -15.35 -2.57 68.21
N PRO A 259 -16.17 -1.73 67.55
CA PRO A 259 -17.55 -2.08 67.26
C PRO A 259 -17.64 -3.19 66.20
N THR A 260 -18.66 -4.05 66.31
CA THR A 260 -18.96 -5.11 65.33
C THR A 260 -20.16 -4.77 64.45
N GLN A 261 -20.77 -3.59 64.62
CA GLN A 261 -21.87 -3.07 63.81
C GLN A 261 -21.74 -1.55 63.75
N ASP A 262 -22.35 -0.92 62.74
CA ASP A 262 -22.47 0.53 62.67
C ASP A 262 -22.96 1.06 64.01
N THR A 263 -22.22 2.03 64.56
CA THR A 263 -22.45 2.55 65.89
C THR A 263 -22.18 4.05 65.93
N PHE A 264 -22.53 4.67 67.05
CA PHE A 264 -22.22 6.07 67.31
C PHE A 264 -21.69 6.23 68.73
N VAL A 265 -20.72 7.13 68.87
CA VAL A 265 -20.08 7.45 70.14
C VAL A 265 -20.50 8.86 70.52
N THR A 266 -21.33 8.97 71.55
CA THR A 266 -21.69 10.28 72.13
C THR A 266 -20.83 10.52 73.35
N VAL A 267 -20.07 11.62 73.34
CA VAL A 267 -19.27 12.08 74.47
C VAL A 267 -19.92 13.31 75.06
N LEU A 268 -20.14 13.29 76.38
CA LEU A 268 -20.69 14.39 77.17
C LEU A 268 -19.59 14.94 78.09
N TYR A 269 -19.40 16.25 78.06
CA TYR A 269 -18.54 16.98 79.00
C TYR A 269 -19.37 17.88 79.92
N THR A 270 -18.95 17.99 81.18
CA THR A 270 -19.52 18.95 82.13
C THR A 270 -18.50 19.39 83.18
N ASP A 271 -18.55 20.66 83.58
CA ASP A 271 -17.82 21.18 84.76
C ASP A 271 -18.69 21.19 86.04
N GLY A 272 -19.92 20.66 85.94
CA GLY A 272 -20.93 20.68 87.00
C GLY A 272 -21.87 21.90 86.97
N VAL A 273 -21.64 22.87 86.08
CA VAL A 273 -22.49 24.05 85.85
C VAL A 273 -22.96 24.09 84.38
N ASP A 274 -22.04 23.96 83.44
CA ASP A 274 -22.28 23.88 82.01
C ASP A 274 -22.06 22.44 81.52
N SER A 275 -22.75 22.03 80.46
CA SER A 275 -22.56 20.73 79.83
C SER A 275 -22.73 20.82 78.32
N CYS A 276 -21.83 20.22 77.55
CA CYS A 276 -21.90 20.13 76.09
C CYS A 276 -21.66 18.67 75.69
N SER A 277 -22.14 18.25 74.52
CA SER A 277 -21.94 16.91 73.99
C SER A 277 -21.71 16.93 72.50
N ASP A 278 -20.93 15.99 72.01
CA ASP A 278 -20.72 15.77 70.58
C ASP A 278 -20.83 14.26 70.26
N THR A 279 -21.14 13.91 69.00
CA THR A 279 -21.38 12.54 68.56
C THR A 279 -20.59 12.21 67.30
N LEU A 280 -19.84 11.10 67.35
CA LEU A 280 -19.11 10.53 66.22
C LEU A 280 -19.80 9.25 65.72
N ASP A 281 -20.26 9.25 64.47
CA ASP A 281 -20.74 8.04 63.79
C ASP A 281 -19.56 7.18 63.32
N VAL A 282 -19.61 5.88 63.60
CA VAL A 282 -18.60 4.89 63.20
C VAL A 282 -19.25 3.81 62.33
N PHE A 283 -18.77 3.68 61.10
CA PHE A 283 -19.28 2.73 60.10
C PHE A 283 -18.38 1.51 59.95
N ILE A 284 -18.97 0.34 59.80
CA ILE A 284 -18.26 -0.92 59.51
C ILE A 284 -18.28 -1.17 58.00
N ASN A 285 -17.13 -1.50 57.42
CA ASN A 285 -17.07 -2.00 56.05
C ASN A 285 -17.74 -3.39 56.02
N PRO A 286 -18.75 -3.61 55.15
CA PRO A 286 -19.36 -4.93 55.00
C PRO A 286 -18.33 -5.93 54.49
N LEU A 287 -18.45 -7.19 54.90
CA LEU A 287 -17.62 -8.27 54.37
C LEU A 287 -18.04 -8.56 52.93
N ASP A 288 -17.08 -8.56 52.00
CA ASP A 288 -17.35 -8.77 50.57
C ASP A 288 -16.37 -9.82 50.00
N ALA A 289 -16.89 -11.00 49.68
CA ALA A 289 -16.20 -12.14 49.09
C ALA A 289 -16.01 -12.02 47.57
N GLY A 290 -16.49 -10.93 46.97
CA GLY A 290 -16.37 -10.64 45.56
C GLY A 290 -17.37 -11.39 44.67
N SER A 291 -17.24 -11.17 43.37
CA SER A 291 -18.10 -11.82 42.35
C SER A 291 -17.71 -13.27 42.11
N GLN A 292 -18.58 -14.02 41.44
CA GLN A 292 -18.34 -15.39 40.98
C GLN A 292 -16.95 -15.55 40.33
N VAL A 293 -16.26 -16.64 40.68
CA VAL A 293 -14.91 -16.98 40.22
C VAL A 293 -14.95 -18.30 39.45
N PHE A 294 -14.16 -18.42 38.39
CA PHE A 294 -14.00 -19.67 37.65
C PHE A 294 -12.73 -20.41 38.11
N ALA A 295 -12.82 -21.72 38.25
CA ALA A 295 -11.70 -22.60 38.52
C ALA A 295 -11.45 -23.51 37.31
N CYS A 296 -10.22 -23.50 36.81
CA CYS A 296 -9.78 -24.43 35.78
C CYS A 296 -9.31 -25.72 36.46
N ASP A 297 -9.85 -26.86 36.03
CA ASP A 297 -9.50 -28.17 36.58
C ASP A 297 -7.97 -28.32 36.73
N SER A 298 -7.51 -28.71 37.92
CA SER A 298 -6.12 -28.97 38.34
C SER A 298 -5.17 -27.76 38.51
N ASN A 299 -5.64 -26.53 38.35
CA ASN A 299 -4.80 -25.34 38.52
C ASN A 299 -5.29 -24.37 39.60
N GLY A 300 -6.27 -24.77 40.41
CA GLY A 300 -6.85 -23.99 41.50
C GLY A 300 -7.32 -22.58 41.10
N THR A 301 -7.96 -21.88 42.04
CA THR A 301 -8.33 -20.47 41.89
C THR A 301 -8.12 -19.73 43.20
N ILE A 302 -8.03 -18.41 43.16
CA ILE A 302 -7.83 -17.56 44.35
C ILE A 302 -9.15 -16.89 44.68
N LEU A 303 -9.60 -17.05 45.93
CA LEU A 303 -10.70 -16.27 46.49
C LEU A 303 -10.13 -14.99 47.07
N ASN A 304 -10.91 -13.90 47.10
CA ASN A 304 -10.51 -12.65 47.74
C ASN A 304 -11.65 -12.18 48.63
N VAL A 305 -11.32 -11.57 49.77
CA VAL A 305 -12.30 -10.91 50.62
C VAL A 305 -11.80 -9.53 51.06
N THR A 306 -12.73 -8.58 51.14
CA THR A 306 -12.51 -7.24 51.69
C THR A 306 -13.48 -6.98 52.85
N GLY A 307 -13.22 -5.94 53.65
CA GLY A 307 -14.09 -5.57 54.78
C GLY A 307 -13.76 -6.25 56.11
N ALA A 308 -12.71 -7.08 56.19
CA ALA A 308 -12.22 -7.68 57.43
C ALA A 308 -10.71 -7.97 57.35
N SER A 309 -10.01 -7.91 58.48
CA SER A 309 -8.60 -8.33 58.59
C SER A 309 -8.43 -9.78 59.05
N ASN A 310 -9.40 -10.30 59.82
CA ASN A 310 -9.42 -11.69 60.27
C ASN A 310 -10.65 -12.38 59.67
N VAL A 311 -10.42 -13.47 58.95
CA VAL A 311 -11.47 -14.20 58.25
C VAL A 311 -11.26 -15.70 58.39
N VAL A 312 -12.32 -16.46 58.23
CA VAL A 312 -12.27 -17.92 58.09
C VAL A 312 -13.17 -18.33 56.94
N TRP A 313 -12.59 -19.05 55.98
CA TRP A 313 -13.27 -19.59 54.82
C TRP A 313 -13.68 -21.05 55.00
N GLY A 314 -14.83 -21.43 54.43
CA GLY A 314 -15.32 -22.80 54.35
C GLY A 314 -16.05 -23.08 53.02
N PRO A 315 -16.43 -24.34 52.74
CA PRO A 315 -16.30 -25.54 53.57
C PRO A 315 -14.86 -26.08 53.62
N PRO A 316 -14.43 -26.71 54.74
CA PRO A 316 -13.09 -27.30 54.85
C PRO A 316 -12.96 -28.52 53.93
N GLY A 317 -11.94 -28.55 53.07
CA GLY A 317 -11.65 -29.71 52.23
C GLY A 317 -10.91 -29.44 50.93
N ASN A 318 -11.06 -28.24 50.34
CA ASN A 318 -10.56 -27.93 48.99
C ASN A 318 -9.60 -26.72 48.96
N PHE A 319 -8.96 -26.41 50.09
CA PHE A 319 -8.01 -25.31 50.21
C PHE A 319 -6.58 -25.79 49.99
N LEU A 320 -5.84 -25.12 49.11
CA LEU A 320 -4.42 -25.33 48.84
C LEU A 320 -3.51 -24.43 49.67
N THR A 321 -4.06 -23.36 50.24
CA THR A 321 -3.42 -22.50 51.24
C THR A 321 -4.24 -22.50 52.53
N PRO A 322 -3.75 -21.96 53.65
CA PRO A 322 -4.57 -21.77 54.85
C PRO A 322 -5.89 -21.05 54.52
N ASN A 323 -6.97 -21.43 55.22
CA ASN A 323 -8.32 -20.90 54.99
C ASN A 323 -8.65 -19.68 55.89
N ASP A 324 -7.65 -19.14 56.58
CA ASP A 324 -7.73 -18.01 57.51
C ASP A 324 -6.97 -16.77 57.01
N ILE A 325 -6.74 -16.70 55.69
CA ILE A 325 -6.09 -15.57 55.01
C ILE A 325 -7.09 -14.88 54.08
N LEU A 326 -6.80 -13.62 53.71
CA LEU A 326 -7.67 -12.81 52.85
C LEU A 326 -7.76 -13.34 51.41
N SER A 327 -6.70 -14.01 50.93
CA SER A 327 -6.63 -14.51 49.56
C SER A 327 -6.26 -16.00 49.50
N PRO A 328 -7.14 -16.91 49.95
CA PRO A 328 -6.83 -18.33 49.94
C PRO A 328 -6.96 -18.91 48.53
N ARG A 329 -6.07 -19.85 48.19
CA ARG A 329 -6.16 -20.65 46.98
C ARG A 329 -6.96 -21.91 47.24
N VAL A 330 -7.90 -22.22 46.36
CA VAL A 330 -8.78 -23.38 46.42
C VAL A 330 -8.69 -24.20 45.13
N ASP A 331 -8.98 -25.50 45.19
CA ASP A 331 -8.99 -26.39 44.02
C ASP A 331 -10.23 -27.31 44.08
N PRO A 332 -11.42 -26.76 43.78
CA PRO A 332 -12.66 -27.52 43.79
C PRO A 332 -12.74 -28.48 42.61
N ILE A 333 -13.26 -29.68 42.87
CA ILE A 333 -13.51 -30.73 41.86
C ILE A 333 -14.89 -30.62 41.18
N ASP A 334 -15.81 -29.88 41.80
CA ASP A 334 -17.17 -29.62 41.33
C ASP A 334 -17.57 -28.19 41.71
N ASP A 335 -18.53 -27.60 41.00
CA ASP A 335 -19.10 -26.29 41.31
C ASP A 335 -19.54 -26.19 42.77
N GLN A 336 -19.07 -25.16 43.48
CA GLN A 336 -19.37 -25.01 44.89
C GLN A 336 -19.35 -23.57 45.39
N TRP A 337 -20.14 -23.33 46.43
CA TRP A 337 -20.09 -22.10 47.21
C TRP A 337 -18.97 -22.18 48.25
N TYR A 338 -18.21 -21.08 48.35
CA TYR A 338 -17.33 -20.80 49.47
C TYR A 338 -17.94 -19.70 50.31
N TYR A 339 -17.87 -19.88 51.63
CA TYR A 339 -18.40 -18.94 52.62
C TYR A 339 -17.24 -18.37 53.41
N VAL A 340 -17.20 -17.05 53.56
CA VAL A 340 -16.26 -16.34 54.41
C VAL A 340 -16.99 -15.78 55.61
N SER A 341 -16.34 -15.88 56.78
CA SER A 341 -16.87 -15.36 58.04
C SER A 341 -15.79 -14.56 58.75
N SER A 342 -16.20 -13.44 59.34
CA SER A 342 -15.40 -12.62 60.26
C SER A 342 -16.12 -12.53 61.61
N ALA A 343 -15.64 -11.72 62.57
CA ALA A 343 -16.33 -11.64 63.86
C ALA A 343 -17.66 -10.85 63.83
N CYS A 344 -17.97 -10.17 62.73
CA CYS A 344 -19.18 -9.35 62.60
C CYS A 344 -20.11 -9.69 61.43
N ASP A 345 -19.62 -10.36 60.38
CA ASP A 345 -20.42 -10.62 59.17
C ASP A 345 -20.01 -11.93 58.46
N THR A 346 -20.84 -12.35 57.50
CA THR A 346 -20.59 -13.51 56.64
C THR A 346 -20.97 -13.20 55.20
N ASP A 347 -20.15 -13.62 54.24
CA ASP A 347 -20.45 -13.51 52.82
C ASP A 347 -20.06 -14.79 52.06
N SER A 348 -20.38 -14.87 50.77
CA SER A 348 -20.13 -16.05 49.97
C SER A 348 -19.81 -15.75 48.51
N VAL A 349 -18.96 -16.58 47.93
CA VAL A 349 -18.58 -16.54 46.51
C VAL A 349 -18.84 -17.91 45.88
N PHE A 350 -19.41 -17.89 44.67
CA PHE A 350 -19.61 -19.10 43.89
C PHE A 350 -18.37 -19.38 43.04
N VAL A 351 -17.85 -20.60 43.12
CA VAL A 351 -16.77 -21.08 42.25
C VAL A 351 -17.35 -22.09 41.27
N ASP A 352 -17.28 -21.73 39.99
CA ASP A 352 -17.72 -22.52 38.85
C ASP A 352 -16.52 -23.27 38.25
N VAL A 353 -16.58 -24.60 38.23
CA VAL A 353 -15.50 -25.47 37.80
C VAL A 353 -15.67 -25.81 36.34
N VAL A 354 -14.75 -25.29 35.51
CA VAL A 354 -14.75 -25.57 34.08
C VAL A 354 -14.30 -27.03 33.87
N PRO A 355 -15.10 -27.87 33.21
CA PRO A 355 -14.71 -29.25 32.92
C PRO A 355 -13.39 -29.27 32.14
N LYS A 356 -12.49 -30.20 32.49
CA LYS A 356 -11.28 -30.41 31.70
C LYS A 356 -11.65 -30.63 30.23
N PHE A 357 -11.02 -29.83 29.37
CA PHE A 357 -11.12 -29.99 27.93
C PHE A 357 -9.74 -30.16 27.32
N GLU A 358 -9.68 -30.99 26.27
CA GLU A 358 -8.49 -31.22 25.48
C GLU A 358 -8.57 -30.37 24.21
N VAL A 359 -7.43 -29.81 23.83
CA VAL A 359 -7.22 -29.11 22.56
C VAL A 359 -6.37 -30.03 21.70
N ASP A 360 -6.79 -30.25 20.46
CA ASP A 360 -6.06 -31.06 19.49
C ASP A 360 -5.96 -30.29 18.18
N ILE A 361 -4.72 -30.05 17.74
CA ILE A 361 -4.40 -29.47 16.44
C ILE A 361 -4.27 -30.59 15.42
N THR A 362 -4.87 -30.42 14.23
CA THR A 362 -4.68 -31.37 13.12
C THR A 362 -3.18 -31.73 12.89
N PRO A 363 -2.86 -32.99 12.55
CA PRO A 363 -1.50 -33.55 12.63
C PRO A 363 -0.46 -32.80 11.77
N PRO A 364 0.84 -32.97 12.08
CA PRO A 364 1.92 -32.18 11.49
C PRO A 364 1.95 -32.32 9.97
N ASP A 365 2.13 -31.19 9.30
CA ASP A 365 2.28 -31.11 7.85
C ASP A 365 3.75 -30.85 7.49
N THR A 366 4.13 -31.30 6.31
CA THR A 366 5.42 -30.99 5.71
C THR A 366 5.15 -30.02 4.56
N ILE A 367 5.88 -28.91 4.52
CA ILE A 367 5.73 -27.89 3.49
C ILE A 367 7.08 -27.59 2.83
N CYS A 368 7.02 -27.00 1.64
CA CYS A 368 8.19 -26.42 0.99
C CYS A 368 8.53 -25.07 1.62
N ARG A 369 9.78 -24.62 1.50
CA ARG A 369 10.18 -23.25 1.84
C ARG A 369 9.32 -22.27 1.04
N ASN A 370 8.81 -21.23 1.71
CA ASN A 370 7.79 -20.29 1.22
C ASN A 370 6.38 -20.89 0.99
N GLY A 371 6.16 -22.15 1.35
CA GLY A 371 4.84 -22.77 1.38
C GLY A 371 4.04 -22.35 2.63
N SER A 372 2.80 -22.82 2.67
CA SER A 372 1.97 -22.71 3.87
C SER A 372 1.09 -23.95 4.02
N THR A 373 0.66 -24.22 5.24
CA THR A 373 -0.32 -25.26 5.57
C THR A 373 -1.45 -24.68 6.39
N THR A 374 -2.65 -25.26 6.25
CA THR A 374 -3.81 -24.88 7.06
C THR A 374 -4.01 -25.89 8.16
N VAL A 375 -4.08 -25.43 9.40
CA VAL A 375 -4.37 -26.24 10.58
C VAL A 375 -5.67 -25.81 11.21
N ASP A 376 -6.40 -26.79 11.76
CA ASP A 376 -7.63 -26.60 12.50
C ASP A 376 -7.46 -27.05 13.95
N VAL A 377 -8.03 -26.25 14.86
CA VAL A 377 -8.07 -26.56 16.29
C VAL A 377 -9.42 -27.15 16.66
N SER A 378 -9.39 -28.31 17.29
CA SER A 378 -10.57 -28.98 17.83
C SER A 378 -10.51 -29.06 19.36
N THR A 379 -11.67 -29.00 20.01
CA THR A 379 -11.81 -29.10 21.46
C THR A 379 -12.69 -30.29 21.85
N SER A 380 -12.32 -30.99 22.92
CA SER A 380 -13.07 -32.12 23.48
C SER A 380 -13.29 -31.93 24.98
N PRO A 381 -14.53 -31.80 25.46
CA PRO A 381 -15.78 -31.84 24.70
C PRO A 381 -16.01 -30.55 23.90
N SER A 382 -16.68 -30.64 22.75
CA SER A 382 -16.99 -29.48 21.89
C SER A 382 -18.04 -28.53 22.45
N SER A 383 -18.60 -28.83 23.61
CA SER A 383 -19.57 -27.99 24.32
C SER A 383 -18.94 -26.85 25.14
N VAL A 384 -17.60 -26.80 25.24
CA VAL A 384 -16.91 -25.70 25.94
C VAL A 384 -16.97 -24.44 25.08
N GLY A 385 -17.45 -23.34 25.65
CA GLY A 385 -17.43 -22.04 24.98
C GLY A 385 -16.00 -21.53 24.86
N ILE A 386 -15.56 -21.21 23.64
CA ILE A 386 -14.22 -20.69 23.37
C ILE A 386 -14.33 -19.22 22.96
N VAL A 387 -13.50 -18.37 23.57
CA VAL A 387 -13.49 -16.91 23.29
C VAL A 387 -12.28 -16.46 22.49
N SER A 388 -11.16 -17.18 22.56
CA SER A 388 -9.98 -16.84 21.77
C SER A 388 -9.07 -18.03 21.48
N TYR A 389 -8.34 -17.88 20.38
CA TYR A 389 -7.19 -18.68 20.01
C TYR A 389 -6.02 -17.69 19.94
N ALA A 390 -4.84 -18.07 20.42
CA ALA A 390 -3.63 -17.26 20.29
C ALA A 390 -2.47 -18.14 19.81
N TRP A 391 -2.01 -17.89 18.59
CA TRP A 391 -0.95 -18.66 17.95
C TRP A 391 0.44 -18.08 18.22
N SER A 392 1.43 -18.93 18.44
CA SER A 392 2.84 -18.56 18.61
C SER A 392 3.77 -19.50 17.82
N PRO A 393 4.71 -18.99 17.00
CA PRO A 393 4.96 -17.57 16.71
C PRO A 393 3.85 -16.94 15.85
N SER A 394 3.37 -15.75 16.25
CA SER A 394 2.22 -15.09 15.59
C SER A 394 2.55 -14.47 14.23
N ALA A 395 3.82 -14.16 13.97
CA ALA A 395 4.27 -13.60 12.70
C ALA A 395 4.14 -14.58 11.52
N GLU A 396 4.10 -15.89 11.82
CA GLU A 396 4.06 -16.97 10.83
C GLU A 396 2.70 -17.68 10.78
N ALA A 397 1.66 -17.12 11.42
CA ALA A 397 0.32 -17.68 11.52
C ALA A 397 -0.78 -16.67 11.14
N MET A 398 -1.71 -17.04 10.23
CA MET A 398 -2.79 -16.17 9.77
C MET A 398 -4.18 -16.87 9.69
N PRO A 399 -5.23 -16.34 10.33
CA PRO A 399 -5.19 -15.27 11.32
C PRO A 399 -4.51 -15.75 12.61
N ALA A 400 -3.68 -14.90 13.22
CA ALA A 400 -2.97 -15.21 14.47
C ALA A 400 -3.89 -15.51 15.66
N ASN A 401 -5.18 -15.17 15.55
CA ASN A 401 -6.19 -15.36 16.59
C ASN A 401 -7.44 -16.17 16.15
N GLY A 402 -7.31 -17.02 15.12
CA GLY A 402 -8.43 -17.85 14.62
C GLY A 402 -8.36 -19.31 15.03
N GLN A 403 -9.51 -19.98 15.02
CA GLN A 403 -9.63 -21.43 15.19
C GLN A 403 -8.92 -22.21 14.07
N THR A 404 -9.14 -21.76 12.83
CA THR A 404 -8.39 -22.17 11.65
C THR A 404 -7.29 -21.16 11.41
N SER A 405 -6.06 -21.62 11.22
CA SER A 405 -4.92 -20.76 10.91
C SER A 405 -4.06 -21.33 9.78
N VAL A 406 -3.49 -20.44 8.99
CA VAL A 406 -2.53 -20.73 7.93
C VAL A 406 -1.14 -20.49 8.50
N LEU A 407 -0.34 -21.55 8.60
CA LEU A 407 1.04 -21.50 9.10
C LEU A 407 2.00 -21.45 7.91
N SER A 408 2.90 -20.46 7.88
CA SER A 408 3.85 -20.24 6.78
C SER A 408 5.29 -20.02 7.30
N PRO A 409 5.86 -20.98 8.04
CA PRO A 409 7.21 -20.84 8.59
C PRO A 409 8.28 -20.87 7.49
N GLN A 410 9.40 -20.17 7.72
CA GLN A 410 10.52 -20.11 6.78
C GLN A 410 11.53 -21.27 6.98
N GLU A 411 11.54 -21.84 8.17
CA GLU A 411 12.35 -23.00 8.57
C GLU A 411 11.45 -23.96 9.36
N THR A 412 11.94 -25.16 9.70
CA THR A 412 11.13 -26.11 10.50
C THR A 412 10.80 -25.50 11.87
N THR A 413 9.52 -25.18 12.11
CA THR A 413 9.05 -24.42 13.27
C THR A 413 7.99 -25.18 14.05
N MET A 414 8.11 -25.16 15.37
CA MET A 414 7.08 -25.65 16.29
C MET A 414 6.11 -24.50 16.60
N PHE A 415 4.83 -24.71 16.31
CA PHE A 415 3.75 -23.79 16.62
C PHE A 415 3.01 -24.23 17.87
N TYR A 416 2.58 -23.25 18.65
CA TYR A 416 1.73 -23.42 19.82
C TYR A 416 0.42 -22.66 19.62
N VAL A 417 -0.68 -23.20 20.15
CA VAL A 417 -1.95 -22.48 20.26
C VAL A 417 -2.41 -22.47 21.70
N ASP A 418 -2.65 -21.28 22.25
CA ASP A 418 -3.34 -21.07 23.50
C ASP A 418 -4.83 -20.87 23.22
N VAL A 419 -5.67 -21.78 23.70
CA VAL A 419 -7.13 -21.71 23.56
C VAL A 419 -7.74 -21.25 24.87
N THR A 420 -8.46 -20.13 24.85
CA THR A 420 -9.10 -19.57 26.05
C THR A 420 -10.60 -19.84 26.00
N SER A 421 -11.14 -20.47 27.05
CA SER A 421 -12.58 -20.65 27.21
C SER A 421 -13.29 -19.36 27.62
N ASP A 422 -14.61 -19.28 27.47
CA ASP A 422 -15.46 -18.19 27.95
C ASP A 422 -15.38 -17.94 29.45
N SER A 423 -15.05 -18.97 30.22
CA SER A 423 -14.73 -18.91 31.65
C SER A 423 -13.28 -18.48 31.96
N GLY A 424 -12.45 -18.22 30.95
CA GLY A 424 -11.07 -17.73 31.10
C GLY A 424 -9.99 -18.81 31.28
N CYS A 425 -10.32 -20.09 31.10
CA CYS A 425 -9.32 -21.17 31.20
C CYS A 425 -8.51 -21.29 29.92
N VAL A 426 -7.19 -21.36 30.06
CA VAL A 426 -6.26 -21.47 28.92
C VAL A 426 -5.66 -22.87 28.86
N VAL A 427 -5.84 -23.54 27.72
CA VAL A 427 -5.20 -24.82 27.40
C VAL A 427 -4.29 -24.62 26.20
N ARG A 428 -3.06 -25.14 26.27
CA ARG A 428 -2.06 -25.05 25.21
C ARG A 428 -1.89 -26.40 24.52
N ASP A 429 -1.85 -26.37 23.19
CA ASP A 429 -1.39 -27.49 22.36
C ASP A 429 -0.31 -27.04 21.36
N SER A 430 0.35 -27.98 20.69
CA SER A 430 1.44 -27.69 19.75
C SER A 430 1.46 -28.60 18.52
N THR A 431 1.90 -28.07 17.38
CA THR A 431 2.14 -28.83 16.15
C THR A 431 3.50 -28.46 15.55
N LEU A 432 4.17 -29.40 14.90
CA LEU A 432 5.47 -29.18 14.26
C LEU A 432 5.29 -29.14 12.74
N VAL A 433 5.62 -28.01 12.12
CA VAL A 433 5.58 -27.87 10.66
C VAL A 433 7.00 -28.05 10.13
N PHE A 434 7.21 -29.10 9.33
CA PHE A 434 8.50 -29.38 8.71
C PHE A 434 8.64 -28.57 7.43
N VAL A 435 9.70 -27.76 7.32
CA VAL A 435 10.05 -27.06 6.09
C VAL A 435 11.19 -27.82 5.41
N ILE A 436 10.95 -28.36 4.22
CA ILE A 436 11.94 -29.13 3.46
C ILE A 436 12.19 -28.44 2.13
N GLY A 437 13.41 -27.89 1.96
CA GLY A 437 13.93 -27.40 0.67
C GLY A 437 13.12 -26.27 0.02
N GLY A 438 13.71 -25.61 -0.98
CA GLY A 438 12.97 -24.74 -1.90
C GLY A 438 12.40 -25.56 -3.05
N ALA A 439 11.22 -25.17 -3.57
CA ALA A 439 10.76 -25.72 -4.84
C ALA A 439 11.81 -25.43 -5.93
N PRO A 440 12.08 -26.39 -6.85
CA PRO A 440 13.02 -26.15 -7.93
C PRO A 440 12.57 -24.92 -8.72
N LEU A 441 13.48 -23.99 -8.97
CA LEU A 441 13.20 -22.84 -9.81
C LEU A 441 13.25 -23.30 -11.26
N VAL A 442 12.15 -23.10 -11.98
CA VAL A 442 12.05 -23.51 -13.38
C VAL A 442 11.76 -22.29 -14.23
N SER A 443 12.52 -22.12 -15.31
CA SER A 443 12.21 -21.15 -16.35
C SER A 443 12.30 -21.82 -17.71
N ILE A 444 11.54 -21.30 -18.68
CA ILE A 444 11.57 -21.75 -20.07
C ILE A 444 12.14 -20.59 -20.90
N ASP A 445 13.08 -20.88 -21.79
CA ASP A 445 13.64 -19.88 -22.70
C ASP A 445 12.53 -19.35 -23.64
N PRO A 446 12.28 -18.02 -23.69
CA PRO A 446 11.22 -17.44 -24.52
C PRO A 446 11.62 -17.27 -26.00
N SER A 447 12.82 -17.66 -26.42
CA SER A 447 13.26 -17.51 -27.82
C SER A 447 12.58 -18.47 -28.82
N ASP A 448 11.80 -19.44 -28.32
CA ASP A 448 11.19 -20.53 -29.08
C ASP A 448 9.63 -20.46 -29.14
N THR A 449 9.04 -19.25 -29.23
CA THR A 449 7.58 -19.08 -29.02
C THR A 449 6.70 -19.06 -30.27
N ASP A 450 7.22 -18.93 -31.49
CA ASP A 450 6.38 -18.78 -32.72
C ASP A 450 6.69 -19.87 -33.77
N VAL A 451 5.67 -20.64 -34.19
CA VAL A 451 5.82 -21.76 -35.14
C VAL A 451 4.80 -21.78 -36.28
N CYS A 452 5.24 -22.21 -37.47
CA CYS A 452 4.38 -22.40 -38.64
C CYS A 452 3.69 -23.77 -38.66
N PRO A 453 2.58 -23.95 -39.41
CA PRO A 453 1.96 -25.26 -39.61
C PRO A 453 2.95 -26.33 -40.08
N GLY A 454 3.15 -27.37 -39.26
CA GLY A 454 4.02 -28.51 -39.55
C GLY A 454 5.49 -28.35 -39.13
N GLN A 455 5.88 -27.25 -38.49
CA GLN A 455 7.20 -27.09 -37.87
C GLN A 455 7.22 -27.63 -36.44
N GLN A 456 8.36 -28.19 -36.03
CA GLN A 456 8.63 -28.62 -34.66
C GLN A 456 9.46 -27.57 -33.94
N VAL A 457 9.18 -27.36 -32.65
CA VAL A 457 9.98 -26.48 -31.78
C VAL A 457 10.51 -27.25 -30.58
N SER A 458 11.74 -26.90 -30.19
CA SER A 458 12.36 -27.38 -28.95
C SER A 458 11.94 -26.42 -27.84
N LEU A 459 11.55 -26.95 -26.69
CA LEU A 459 11.39 -26.15 -25.48
C LEU A 459 12.52 -26.51 -24.52
N ASP A 460 13.38 -25.53 -24.23
CA ASP A 460 14.49 -25.68 -23.32
C ASP A 460 14.12 -25.06 -21.96
N ALA A 461 14.11 -25.91 -20.94
CA ALA A 461 13.86 -25.50 -19.56
C ALA A 461 15.16 -25.39 -18.79
N LEU A 462 15.40 -24.25 -18.15
CA LEU A 462 16.46 -24.08 -17.17
C LEU A 462 15.90 -24.43 -15.79
N ILE A 463 16.41 -25.52 -15.22
CA ILE A 463 16.10 -25.94 -13.86
C ILE A 463 17.24 -25.49 -12.96
N CYS A 464 16.88 -24.75 -11.92
CA CYS A 464 17.78 -24.27 -10.89
C CYS A 464 17.36 -24.84 -9.54
N THR A 465 18.36 -25.23 -8.76
CA THR A 465 18.20 -25.63 -7.36
C THR A 465 18.66 -24.48 -6.47
N GLU A 466 17.91 -24.22 -5.42
CA GLU A 466 18.30 -23.25 -4.39
C GLU A 466 19.12 -23.98 -3.32
N ASP A 467 20.33 -23.49 -3.06
CA ASP A 467 21.13 -23.90 -1.90
C ASP A 467 21.40 -22.67 -1.04
N SER A 468 21.28 -22.80 0.27
CA SER A 468 21.46 -21.69 1.20
C SER A 468 22.28 -22.09 2.40
N VAL A 469 23.24 -21.24 2.76
CA VAL A 469 24.02 -21.37 4.00
C VAL A 469 23.76 -20.15 4.87
N PHE A 470 23.50 -20.38 6.15
CA PHE A 470 23.09 -19.34 7.10
C PHE A 470 23.92 -19.39 8.39
N ASP A 471 24.17 -18.23 8.96
CA ASP A 471 24.75 -18.07 10.30
C ASP A 471 24.07 -16.89 11.01
N ASP A 472 23.30 -17.21 12.04
CA ASP A 472 22.70 -16.26 13.00
C ASP A 472 23.61 -15.96 14.19
N PHE A 473 24.80 -16.59 14.25
CA PHE A 473 25.76 -16.41 15.32
C PHE A 473 25.24 -16.71 16.73
N GLU A 474 24.17 -17.51 16.89
CA GLU A 474 23.65 -17.91 18.20
C GLU A 474 24.23 -19.22 18.74
N GLY A 475 24.98 -19.93 17.89
CA GLY A 475 25.66 -21.18 18.23
C GLY A 475 26.82 -21.01 19.22
N THR A 476 27.62 -22.07 19.40
CA THR A 476 28.85 -21.98 20.24
C THR A 476 30.07 -21.47 19.47
N ALA A 477 29.97 -21.39 18.14
CA ALA A 477 30.95 -20.85 17.21
C ALA A 477 30.27 -20.49 15.88
N PRO A 478 30.86 -19.60 15.06
CA PRO A 478 30.37 -19.31 13.71
C PRO A 478 30.28 -20.59 12.85
N ASN A 479 29.27 -20.64 11.98
CA ASN A 479 28.98 -21.79 11.14
C ASN A 479 30.16 -22.13 10.22
N PRO A 480 30.85 -23.28 10.42
CA PRO A 480 32.03 -23.64 9.64
C PRO A 480 31.70 -23.97 8.18
N ALA A 481 30.42 -24.20 7.84
CA ALA A 481 30.00 -24.36 6.45
C ALA A 481 30.02 -23.03 5.68
N LEU A 482 29.83 -21.90 6.36
CA LEU A 482 29.82 -20.59 5.73
C LEU A 482 31.21 -19.94 5.69
N TRP A 483 31.97 -20.02 6.78
CA TRP A 483 33.17 -19.20 6.98
C TRP A 483 34.47 -19.99 6.77
N GLU A 484 35.34 -19.48 5.88
CA GLU A 484 36.72 -19.98 5.73
C GLU A 484 37.65 -19.31 6.74
N THR A 485 37.56 -17.99 6.88
CA THR A 485 38.47 -17.20 7.70
C THR A 485 37.72 -16.07 8.38
N ILE A 486 37.80 -16.02 9.71
CA ILE A 486 37.41 -14.88 10.52
C ILE A 486 38.66 -14.35 11.20
N SER A 487 39.02 -13.09 10.93
CA SER A 487 40.16 -12.41 11.56
C SER A 487 39.65 -11.23 12.38
N ASN A 488 39.98 -11.23 13.67
CA ASN A 488 39.62 -10.15 14.62
C ASN A 488 38.11 -9.92 14.81
N GLY A 489 37.28 -10.93 14.49
CA GLY A 489 35.85 -10.96 14.78
C GLY A 489 35.54 -11.92 15.94
N PHE A 490 34.58 -11.56 16.78
CA PHE A 490 34.19 -12.29 17.99
C PHE A 490 32.67 -12.40 18.05
N GLN A 491 32.17 -13.60 18.36
CA GLN A 491 30.74 -13.86 18.47
C GLN A 491 30.21 -13.39 19.84
N LEU A 492 29.57 -12.23 19.90
CA LEU A 492 29.13 -11.56 21.14
C LEU A 492 27.93 -10.64 20.87
N THR A 493 27.22 -10.20 21.91
CA THR A 493 26.10 -9.24 21.84
C THR A 493 26.54 -7.78 21.66
N ALA A 494 27.75 -7.53 21.17
CA ALA A 494 28.37 -6.19 21.14
C ALA A 494 28.21 -5.56 19.75
N CYS A 495 27.57 -4.38 19.66
CA CYS A 495 27.28 -3.69 18.40
C CYS A 495 26.29 -4.41 17.46
N THR A 496 25.51 -5.36 17.97
CA THR A 496 24.53 -6.18 17.24
C THR A 496 23.09 -5.70 17.53
N PRO A 497 22.05 -6.23 16.85
CA PRO A 497 20.66 -5.95 17.18
C PRO A 497 20.33 -6.34 18.64
N PRO A 498 19.20 -5.86 19.22
CA PRO A 498 18.83 -6.17 20.61
C PRO A 498 18.61 -7.65 20.92
N SER A 499 18.46 -8.50 19.91
CA SER A 499 18.25 -9.94 20.04
C SER A 499 19.54 -10.70 19.72
N GLY A 500 20.16 -11.27 20.75
CA GLY A 500 21.19 -12.30 20.55
C GLY A 500 22.59 -11.82 20.18
N ASN A 501 23.44 -12.78 19.79
CA ASN A 501 24.85 -12.55 19.45
C ASN A 501 25.00 -12.25 17.95
N GLY A 502 26.04 -11.52 17.59
CA GLY A 502 26.48 -11.38 16.21
C GLY A 502 28.01 -11.42 16.12
N LEU A 503 28.54 -11.26 14.91
CA LEU A 503 29.99 -11.24 14.69
C LEU A 503 30.54 -9.82 14.78
N TRP A 504 31.13 -9.51 15.93
CA TRP A 504 31.65 -8.19 16.29
C TRP A 504 33.15 -8.06 16.06
N PHE A 505 33.57 -7.00 15.37
CA PHE A 505 34.97 -6.73 15.04
C PHE A 505 35.55 -5.58 15.84
N ASN A 506 36.42 -5.91 16.80
CA ASN A 506 37.13 -4.95 17.67
C ASN A 506 38.65 -5.21 17.78
N GLY A 507 39.19 -6.24 17.11
CA GLY A 507 40.64 -6.49 17.18
C GLY A 507 41.47 -5.47 16.38
N ASN A 508 42.72 -5.23 16.80
CA ASN A 508 43.67 -4.40 16.05
C ASN A 508 44.17 -5.11 14.78
N GLY A 509 44.36 -4.37 13.70
CA GLY A 509 44.86 -4.90 12.42
C GLY A 509 43.75 -5.18 11.42
N ILE A 510 43.90 -6.23 10.61
CA ILE A 510 42.91 -6.60 9.58
C ILE A 510 41.68 -7.20 10.25
N ARG A 511 40.51 -6.62 9.99
CA ARG A 511 39.21 -7.18 10.38
C ARG A 511 38.54 -7.72 9.13
N GLN A 512 38.30 -9.02 9.11
CA GLN A 512 37.61 -9.65 7.98
C GLN A 512 36.87 -10.91 8.36
N ALA A 513 35.78 -11.16 7.64
CA ALA A 513 35.17 -12.48 7.54
C ALA A 513 35.08 -12.85 6.06
N ILE A 514 35.63 -14.00 5.71
CA ILE A 514 35.69 -14.54 4.35
C ILE A 514 34.88 -15.84 4.32
N THR A 515 33.97 -15.96 3.37
CA THR A 515 33.21 -17.19 3.16
C THR A 515 34.08 -18.30 2.59
N ASN A 516 33.67 -19.55 2.76
CA ASN A 516 34.17 -20.64 1.93
C ASN A 516 33.95 -20.33 0.43
N PRO A 517 34.71 -20.95 -0.49
CA PRO A 517 34.42 -20.88 -1.92
C PRO A 517 33.06 -21.50 -2.23
N LEU A 518 32.19 -20.73 -2.88
CA LEU A 518 30.79 -21.08 -3.13
C LEU A 518 30.54 -21.17 -4.63
N ASN A 519 29.71 -22.14 -5.02
CA ASN A 519 29.22 -22.23 -6.39
C ASN A 519 28.01 -21.31 -6.56
N VAL A 520 28.21 -20.18 -7.23
CA VAL A 520 27.18 -19.15 -7.43
C VAL A 520 26.91 -18.89 -8.92
N THR A 521 27.11 -19.90 -9.76
CA THR A 521 26.94 -19.79 -11.22
C THR A 521 25.53 -19.44 -11.65
N GLY A 522 24.50 -19.85 -10.89
CA GLY A 522 23.12 -19.46 -11.16
C GLY A 522 22.70 -18.13 -10.54
N GLY A 523 23.63 -17.37 -9.94
CA GLY A 523 23.32 -16.17 -9.18
C GLY A 523 22.80 -16.48 -7.78
N GLY A 524 21.94 -15.61 -7.26
CA GLY A 524 21.45 -15.68 -5.89
C GLY A 524 21.48 -14.33 -5.18
N PHE A 525 21.35 -14.36 -3.85
CA PHE A 525 21.32 -13.19 -2.99
C PHE A 525 22.14 -13.43 -1.72
N ILE A 526 22.69 -12.34 -1.17
CA ILE A 526 23.37 -12.34 0.11
C ILE A 526 22.63 -11.37 1.01
N GLU A 527 22.05 -11.90 2.07
CA GLU A 527 21.35 -11.16 3.09
C GLU A 527 22.21 -11.11 4.36
N PHE A 528 22.26 -9.94 4.99
CA PHE A 528 22.93 -9.76 6.28
C PHE A 528 22.49 -8.45 6.92
N TRP A 529 22.48 -8.43 8.24
CA TRP A 529 22.43 -7.19 9.00
C TRP A 529 23.85 -6.69 9.25
N ILE A 530 24.07 -5.38 9.15
CA ILE A 530 25.36 -4.75 9.48
C ILE A 530 25.14 -3.43 10.22
N ARG A 531 26.05 -3.15 11.15
CA ARG A 531 26.16 -1.85 11.82
C ARG A 531 27.61 -1.40 11.88
N ILE A 532 27.82 -0.11 11.61
CA ILE A 532 29.14 0.52 11.67
C ILE A 532 29.08 1.60 12.75
N GLY A 533 29.91 1.49 13.79
CA GLY A 533 29.99 2.49 14.87
C GLY A 533 28.68 2.76 15.61
N ASN A 534 28.62 3.89 16.32
CA ASN A 534 27.44 4.38 17.04
C ASN A 534 26.98 5.75 16.51
N GLU A 535 25.68 6.02 16.57
CA GLU A 535 25.01 7.21 16.02
C GLU A 535 24.96 8.42 16.99
N ASP A 536 25.32 8.24 18.27
CA ASP A 536 25.16 9.28 19.30
C ASP A 536 26.49 9.74 19.93
N PRO A 537 27.01 10.93 19.57
CA PRO A 537 28.20 11.54 20.18
C PRO A 537 28.00 12.01 21.64
N SER A 538 26.76 12.03 22.14
CA SER A 538 26.37 12.65 23.42
C SER A 538 26.20 11.66 24.58
N ILE A 539 26.22 10.35 24.30
CA ILE A 539 26.07 9.30 25.33
C ILE A 539 27.25 8.30 25.25
N PRO A 540 28.39 8.60 25.90
CA PRO A 540 29.55 7.69 25.93
C PRO A 540 29.29 6.39 26.70
N ASN A 541 28.14 6.26 27.38
CA ASN A 541 27.81 5.18 28.32
C ASN A 541 26.39 4.56 28.18
N GLY A 542 25.77 4.58 26.99
CA GLY A 542 24.47 3.93 26.73
C GLY A 542 24.56 2.41 26.55
N PRO A 543 23.45 1.66 26.34
CA PRO A 543 23.44 0.19 26.21
C PRO A 543 24.15 -0.36 24.94
N ASN A 544 25.05 0.41 24.32
CA ASN A 544 25.90 0.04 23.19
C ASN A 544 27.28 0.75 23.21
N THR A 545 27.84 0.98 24.41
CA THR A 545 29.21 1.53 24.59
C THR A 545 30.33 0.77 23.90
N SER A 546 30.06 -0.47 23.50
CA SER A 546 31.00 -1.36 22.81
C SER A 546 31.13 -1.06 21.31
N CYS A 547 30.37 -0.11 20.76
CA CYS A 547 30.58 0.38 19.39
C CYS A 547 31.08 1.83 19.42
N ASP A 548 32.40 1.99 19.46
CA ASP A 548 33.04 3.31 19.49
C ASP A 548 32.82 4.07 18.16
N MET A 549 32.90 5.40 18.21
CA MET A 549 32.72 6.26 17.04
C MET A 549 33.79 5.97 15.98
N PHE A 550 33.34 5.89 14.74
CA PHE A 550 34.18 5.64 13.58
C PHE A 550 34.66 6.97 13.00
N GLU A 551 35.96 7.11 12.75
CA GLU A 551 36.52 8.33 12.18
C GLU A 551 36.17 8.46 10.68
N ASN A 552 35.95 9.70 10.21
CA ASN A 552 35.57 9.96 8.81
C ASN A 552 36.72 9.58 7.87
N GLY A 553 36.59 8.47 7.15
CA GLY A 553 37.62 7.95 6.24
C GLY A 553 37.82 6.43 6.30
N ASP A 554 37.31 5.77 7.34
CA ASP A 554 37.26 4.32 7.41
C ASP A 554 36.02 3.79 6.67
N THR A 555 36.06 2.58 6.13
CA THR A 555 34.92 1.98 5.42
C THR A 555 35.03 0.47 5.52
N VAL A 556 33.93 -0.20 5.83
CA VAL A 556 33.84 -1.65 5.69
C VAL A 556 33.46 -1.95 4.25
N LEU A 557 34.31 -2.66 3.53
CA LEU A 557 34.07 -3.04 2.15
C LEU A 557 33.50 -4.45 2.11
N PHE A 558 32.37 -4.59 1.43
CA PHE A 558 31.84 -5.87 1.00
C PHE A 558 32.34 -6.16 -0.41
N GLN A 559 33.06 -7.26 -0.57
CA GLN A 559 33.82 -7.59 -1.77
C GLN A 559 33.61 -9.04 -2.17
N TYR A 560 33.91 -9.37 -3.43
CA TYR A 560 34.01 -10.75 -3.90
C TYR A 560 35.36 -11.06 -4.56
N SER A 561 35.69 -12.35 -4.62
CA SER A 561 36.85 -12.89 -5.32
C SER A 561 36.46 -14.14 -6.10
N ILE A 562 36.92 -14.23 -7.34
CA ILE A 562 36.73 -15.40 -8.23
C ILE A 562 38.02 -16.21 -8.41
N ASN A 563 39.07 -15.87 -7.66
CA ASN A 563 40.41 -16.44 -7.80
C ASN A 563 41.04 -16.80 -6.45
N GLY A 564 40.21 -17.36 -5.56
CA GLY A 564 40.64 -17.86 -4.25
C GLY A 564 41.22 -16.78 -3.34
N GLY A 565 40.66 -15.56 -3.38
CA GLY A 565 41.07 -14.44 -2.53
C GLY A 565 42.35 -13.73 -2.96
N THR A 566 42.92 -14.02 -4.14
CA THR A 566 44.15 -13.33 -4.62
C THR A 566 43.91 -11.91 -5.08
N SER A 567 42.73 -11.61 -5.63
CA SER A 567 42.24 -10.24 -5.86
C SER A 567 40.78 -10.11 -5.47
N TRP A 568 40.37 -8.91 -5.07
CA TRP A 568 39.03 -8.61 -4.57
C TRP A 568 38.42 -7.44 -5.34
N ILE A 569 37.13 -7.54 -5.63
CA ILE A 569 36.34 -6.52 -6.34
C ILE A 569 35.26 -6.00 -5.39
N ASP A 570 35.12 -4.68 -5.30
CA ASP A 570 34.13 -4.01 -4.45
C ASP A 570 32.70 -4.23 -4.97
N ILE A 571 31.81 -4.60 -4.06
CA ILE A 571 30.36 -4.62 -4.27
C ILE A 571 29.77 -3.36 -3.65
N GLN A 572 30.05 -3.12 -2.37
CA GLN A 572 29.50 -2.00 -1.61
C GLN A 572 30.44 -1.61 -0.46
N GLY A 573 30.47 -0.31 -0.13
CA GLY A 573 31.13 0.22 1.06
C GLY A 573 30.11 0.69 2.10
N PHE A 574 30.44 0.47 3.37
CA PHE A 574 29.63 0.87 4.52
C PHE A 574 30.41 1.85 5.41
N ASP A 575 29.82 3.02 5.64
CA ASP A 575 30.35 4.11 6.48
C ASP A 575 29.42 4.45 7.67
N THR A 576 29.88 5.27 8.60
CA THR A 576 29.10 5.64 9.79
C THR A 576 28.07 6.74 9.61
N LEU A 577 28.21 7.57 8.58
CA LEU A 577 27.22 8.61 8.32
C LEU A 577 25.88 8.01 7.93
N ASN A 578 25.90 6.82 7.32
CA ASN A 578 24.71 6.18 6.78
C ASN A 578 24.28 4.92 7.55
N TYR A 579 25.16 4.27 8.31
CA TYR A 579 24.89 2.94 8.90
C TYR A 579 25.15 2.83 10.42
N GLY A 580 25.14 3.96 11.15
CA GLY A 580 25.33 4.05 12.61
C GLY A 580 24.25 3.37 13.48
N SER A 581 23.02 3.30 12.99
CA SER A 581 21.89 2.60 13.63
C SER A 581 21.79 1.12 13.27
N GLY A 582 22.57 0.68 12.27
CA GLY A 582 22.49 -0.65 11.69
C GLY A 582 21.31 -0.85 10.72
N GLY A 583 21.42 -1.84 9.84
CA GLY A 583 20.38 -2.13 8.85
C GLY A 583 20.51 -3.52 8.22
N LEU A 584 19.37 -4.06 7.74
CA LEU A 584 19.31 -5.30 6.98
C LEU A 584 19.54 -5.02 5.49
N PHE A 585 20.41 -5.79 4.86
CA PHE A 585 20.74 -5.70 3.45
C PHE A 585 20.43 -7.02 2.77
N ASN A 586 19.90 -6.94 1.55
CA ASN A 586 19.71 -8.08 0.67
C ASN A 586 20.29 -7.69 -0.70
N ILE A 587 21.47 -8.22 -1.01
CA ILE A 587 22.27 -7.83 -2.17
C ILE A 587 22.26 -8.97 -3.21
N PRO A 588 21.78 -8.74 -4.44
CA PRO A 588 21.88 -9.74 -5.51
C PRO A 588 23.35 -10.01 -5.88
N ILE A 589 23.70 -11.28 -6.12
CA ILE A 589 25.05 -11.67 -6.51
C ILE A 589 25.38 -11.05 -7.88
N PRO A 590 26.41 -10.17 -7.99
CA PRO A 590 26.74 -9.50 -9.24
C PRO A 590 27.12 -10.48 -10.34
N ALA A 591 26.77 -10.20 -11.61
CA ALA A 591 27.07 -11.09 -12.74
C ALA A 591 28.56 -11.48 -12.85
N GLY A 592 29.48 -10.55 -12.54
CA GLY A 592 30.93 -10.83 -12.53
C GLY A 592 31.40 -11.78 -11.41
N ALA A 593 30.57 -11.96 -10.38
CA ALA A 593 30.81 -12.86 -9.26
C ALA A 593 30.18 -14.25 -9.48
N GLN A 594 29.39 -14.47 -10.54
CA GLN A 594 28.66 -15.73 -10.78
C GLN A 594 29.57 -16.83 -11.34
N THR A 595 30.38 -17.43 -10.49
CA THR A 595 31.35 -18.47 -10.86
C THR A 595 31.23 -19.71 -9.95
N PRO A 596 31.79 -20.87 -10.35
CA PRO A 596 31.72 -22.09 -9.54
C PRO A 596 32.46 -22.03 -8.20
N SER A 597 33.26 -20.99 -7.95
CA SER A 597 34.14 -20.90 -6.79
C SER A 597 34.39 -19.43 -6.42
N THR A 598 33.32 -18.73 -6.05
CA THR A 598 33.37 -17.33 -5.61
C THR A 598 33.41 -17.26 -4.09
N GLN A 599 34.23 -16.35 -3.57
CA GLN A 599 34.27 -16.02 -2.14
C GLN A 599 33.78 -14.60 -1.92
N PHE A 600 33.07 -14.38 -0.81
CA PHE A 600 32.66 -13.06 -0.37
C PHE A 600 33.40 -12.69 0.91
N ARG A 601 33.66 -11.40 1.10
CA ARG A 601 34.21 -10.92 2.37
C ARG A 601 33.67 -9.57 2.78
N TRP A 602 33.59 -9.39 4.09
CA TRP A 602 33.50 -8.10 4.75
C TRP A 602 34.90 -7.75 5.24
N PHE A 603 35.42 -6.60 4.85
CA PHE A 603 36.84 -6.28 5.02
C PHE A 603 37.06 -4.82 5.43
N GLN A 604 37.89 -4.64 6.46
CA GLN A 604 38.43 -3.36 6.88
C GLN A 604 39.97 -3.48 6.96
N GLN A 605 40.68 -2.64 6.18
CA GLN A 605 42.11 -2.81 5.89
C GLN A 605 43.05 -2.48 7.05
N GLN A 606 42.72 -1.48 7.87
CA GLN A 606 43.53 -1.05 9.00
C GLN A 606 42.63 -0.41 10.04
N ALA A 607 42.43 -1.07 11.18
CA ALA A 607 41.68 -0.50 12.30
C ALA A 607 42.61 -0.30 13.51
N GLY A 608 42.51 0.89 14.13
CA GLY A 608 43.04 1.15 15.46
C GLY A 608 42.20 0.44 16.54
N SER A 609 42.36 0.83 17.81
CA SER A 609 41.55 0.32 18.93
C SER A 609 40.12 0.89 18.97
N GLY A 610 39.67 1.54 17.88
CA GLY A 610 38.34 2.10 17.67
C GLY A 610 37.69 1.55 16.38
N ASP A 611 36.65 2.22 15.89
CA ASP A 611 36.02 1.95 14.57
C ASP A 611 35.32 0.59 14.47
N ASN A 612 34.60 0.18 15.51
CA ASN A 612 33.99 -1.15 15.60
C ASN A 612 32.77 -1.29 14.67
N TRP A 613 32.53 -2.52 14.22
CA TRP A 613 31.36 -2.88 13.43
C TRP A 613 30.96 -4.32 13.75
N ALA A 614 29.72 -4.67 13.43
CA ALA A 614 29.24 -6.03 13.56
C ALA A 614 28.37 -6.41 12.35
N ILE A 615 28.39 -7.71 12.02
CA ILE A 615 27.44 -8.33 11.10
C ILE A 615 26.65 -9.38 11.84
N ASP A 616 25.41 -9.59 11.40
CA ASP A 616 24.49 -10.55 12.00
C ASP A 616 23.54 -11.11 10.93
N ASN A 617 22.92 -12.27 11.20
CA ASN A 617 21.96 -12.94 10.30
C ASN A 617 22.47 -13.07 8.86
N VAL A 618 23.70 -13.59 8.68
CA VAL A 618 24.30 -13.71 7.35
C VAL A 618 23.74 -14.94 6.65
N LYS A 619 22.91 -14.71 5.62
CA LYS A 619 22.34 -15.75 4.76
C LYS A 619 22.85 -15.59 3.34
N LEU A 620 23.46 -16.65 2.82
CA LEU A 620 23.85 -16.74 1.43
C LEU A 620 22.95 -17.74 0.72
N THR A 621 22.11 -17.25 -0.20
CA THR A 621 21.29 -18.09 -1.08
C THR A 621 21.91 -18.09 -2.47
N THR A 622 22.16 -19.28 -3.00
CA THR A 622 22.79 -19.50 -4.29
C THR A 622 21.88 -20.34 -5.16
N TYR A 623 21.90 -20.08 -6.46
CA TYR A 623 21.24 -20.95 -7.42
C TYR A 623 22.29 -21.77 -8.15
N CYS A 624 22.06 -23.08 -8.24
CA CYS A 624 22.80 -23.95 -9.13
C CYS A 624 21.88 -24.35 -10.28
N CYS A 625 22.19 -23.88 -11.49
CA CYS A 625 21.37 -24.09 -12.68
C CYS A 625 22.04 -25.01 -13.71
N GLY A 626 21.23 -25.85 -14.38
CA GLY A 626 21.66 -26.65 -15.52
C GLY A 626 22.46 -27.92 -15.18
N SER A 627 22.79 -28.69 -16.23
CA SER A 627 23.17 -30.13 -16.19
C SER A 627 24.27 -30.52 -15.18
N SER A 628 25.11 -29.57 -14.77
CA SER A 628 26.20 -29.76 -13.79
C SER A 628 25.75 -29.77 -12.33
N CYS A 629 24.54 -29.31 -12.02
CA CYS A 629 23.97 -29.28 -10.66
C CYS A 629 23.22 -30.57 -10.31
N PHE A 630 23.06 -31.47 -11.28
CA PHE A 630 22.23 -32.66 -11.16
C PHE A 630 23.05 -33.87 -10.71
N VAL A 631 22.88 -34.25 -9.45
CA VAL A 631 23.12 -35.64 -9.02
C VAL A 631 21.77 -36.26 -8.68
N GLY A 632 20.94 -36.44 -9.73
CA GLY A 632 19.73 -37.27 -9.77
C GLY A 632 18.73 -37.14 -8.62
N GLN A 633 17.71 -36.27 -8.74
CA GLN A 633 16.57 -36.30 -7.82
C GLN A 633 15.28 -35.58 -8.26
N TYR A 634 15.10 -35.23 -9.54
CA TYR A 634 13.88 -34.54 -9.98
C TYR A 634 13.05 -35.35 -10.97
N ASP A 635 11.74 -35.46 -10.73
CA ASP A 635 10.75 -35.91 -11.70
C ASP A 635 10.24 -34.71 -12.51
N ILE A 636 10.37 -34.78 -13.84
CA ILE A 636 10.02 -33.70 -14.76
C ILE A 636 8.80 -34.13 -15.57
N ASN A 637 7.76 -33.29 -15.61
CA ASN A 637 6.52 -33.55 -16.33
C ASN A 637 6.15 -32.35 -17.22
N TRP A 638 6.06 -32.59 -18.53
CA TRP A 638 5.56 -31.63 -19.50
C TRP A 638 4.08 -31.89 -19.82
N GLN A 639 3.28 -30.84 -19.86
CA GLN A 639 1.85 -30.90 -20.15
C GLN A 639 1.48 -29.86 -21.20
N ALA A 640 0.68 -30.27 -22.19
CA ALA A 640 0.08 -29.36 -23.17
C ALA A 640 -1.34 -29.01 -22.70
N ASP A 641 -1.66 -27.72 -22.66
CA ASP A 641 -2.90 -27.15 -22.12
C ASP A 641 -3.15 -27.52 -20.65
N PRO A 642 -2.85 -26.61 -19.69
CA PRO A 642 -3.02 -26.88 -18.25
C PRO A 642 -4.48 -27.11 -17.82
N THR A 643 -5.46 -26.86 -18.68
CA THR A 643 -6.89 -27.08 -18.38
C THR A 643 -7.39 -28.49 -18.73
N LEU A 644 -6.62 -29.26 -19.50
CA LEU A 644 -6.95 -30.63 -19.91
C LEU A 644 -6.12 -31.63 -19.09
N PHE A 645 -6.74 -32.26 -18.10
CA PHE A 645 -6.11 -33.29 -17.27
C PHE A 645 -5.92 -34.59 -18.06
N VAL A 646 -4.84 -34.67 -18.86
CA VAL A 646 -4.33 -35.93 -19.42
C VAL A 646 -2.83 -35.98 -19.18
N ILE A 647 -2.38 -37.06 -18.55
CA ILE A 647 -0.98 -37.32 -18.22
C ILE A 647 -0.34 -38.13 -19.35
N PRO A 648 0.60 -37.56 -20.13
CA PRO A 648 1.68 -38.33 -20.73
C PRO A 648 2.98 -38.06 -19.97
N THR A 649 3.41 -39.01 -19.14
CA THR A 649 4.73 -39.00 -18.51
C THR A 649 5.82 -39.22 -19.56
N PHE A 650 6.67 -38.23 -19.81
CA PHE A 650 7.95 -38.42 -20.49
C PHE A 650 9.09 -38.26 -19.49
N ASN A 651 9.68 -39.37 -19.05
CA ASN A 651 10.94 -39.34 -18.32
C ASN A 651 12.07 -39.13 -19.33
N ALA A 652 12.52 -37.89 -19.51
CA ALA A 652 13.70 -37.57 -20.32
C ALA A 652 14.55 -36.46 -19.66
N PRO A 653 15.89 -36.51 -19.81
CA PRO A 653 16.80 -35.54 -19.20
C PRO A 653 16.81 -34.22 -19.99
N ASP A 654 16.75 -33.09 -19.28
CA ASP A 654 17.22 -31.73 -19.63
C ASP A 654 17.04 -31.14 -21.05
N THR A 655 16.40 -31.79 -22.02
CA THR A 655 16.30 -31.24 -23.38
C THR A 655 15.16 -31.84 -24.20
N ILE A 656 14.39 -30.93 -24.82
CA ILE A 656 13.50 -31.11 -25.98
C ILE A 656 12.20 -31.89 -25.72
N ALA A 657 11.20 -31.21 -25.16
CA ALA A 657 9.83 -31.51 -25.58
C ALA A 657 9.68 -31.03 -27.03
N LEU A 658 9.68 -31.95 -27.99
CA LEU A 658 9.29 -31.63 -29.37
C LEU A 658 7.81 -31.28 -29.37
N ALA A 659 7.50 -29.99 -29.26
CA ALA A 659 6.14 -29.50 -29.40
C ALA A 659 5.80 -29.48 -30.91
N ASN A 660 4.65 -30.08 -31.26
CA ASN A 660 4.10 -30.04 -32.61
C ASN A 660 2.67 -29.48 -32.56
N PRO A 661 2.51 -28.22 -32.10
CA PRO A 661 1.20 -27.63 -31.89
C PRO A 661 0.46 -27.49 -33.23
N THR A 662 -0.79 -27.96 -33.27
CA THR A 662 -1.71 -27.77 -34.41
C THR A 662 -2.60 -26.54 -34.26
N GLU A 663 -2.53 -25.87 -33.09
CA GLU A 663 -3.11 -24.57 -32.75
C GLU A 663 -2.21 -23.90 -31.68
N THR A 664 -2.35 -22.59 -31.43
CA THR A 664 -1.66 -21.90 -30.32
C THR A 664 -1.89 -22.63 -29.00
N THR A 665 -0.82 -23.14 -28.39
CA THR A 665 -0.89 -24.04 -27.24
C THR A 665 0.04 -23.56 -26.13
N THR A 666 -0.46 -23.51 -24.89
CA THR A 666 0.37 -23.28 -23.70
C THR A 666 0.91 -24.61 -23.19
N TYR A 667 2.23 -24.71 -23.06
CA TYR A 667 2.93 -25.82 -22.46
C TYR A 667 3.37 -25.46 -21.04
N GLN A 668 3.14 -26.36 -20.09
CA GLN A 668 3.59 -26.21 -18.72
C GLN A 668 4.58 -27.33 -18.38
N ILE A 669 5.68 -26.98 -17.74
CA ILE A 669 6.61 -27.91 -17.10
C ILE A 669 6.37 -27.87 -15.60
N ASN A 670 6.25 -29.05 -14.99
CA ASN A 670 6.27 -29.24 -13.54
C ASN A 670 7.49 -30.09 -13.20
N VAL A 671 8.35 -29.59 -12.32
CA VAL A 671 9.56 -30.26 -11.85
C VAL A 671 9.40 -30.50 -10.36
N THR A 672 9.55 -31.74 -9.91
CA THR A 672 9.45 -32.07 -8.49
C THR A 672 10.67 -32.83 -7.99
N ASP A 673 11.17 -32.52 -6.79
CA ASP A 673 12.20 -33.33 -6.10
C ASP A 673 11.63 -34.58 -5.38
N GLY A 674 10.36 -34.90 -5.65
CA GLY A 674 9.60 -35.90 -4.90
C GLY A 674 8.80 -35.32 -3.73
N PHE A 675 8.99 -34.04 -3.39
CA PHE A 675 8.23 -33.34 -2.36
C PHE A 675 7.72 -31.97 -2.84
N CYS A 676 8.63 -31.08 -3.24
CA CYS A 676 8.33 -29.74 -3.74
C CYS A 676 8.17 -29.72 -5.24
N VAL A 677 7.25 -28.90 -5.76
CA VAL A 677 6.97 -28.76 -7.19
C VAL A 677 7.23 -27.32 -7.63
N GLY A 678 8.18 -27.14 -8.55
CA GLY A 678 8.37 -25.93 -9.31
C GLY A 678 7.68 -26.03 -10.67
N SER A 679 7.12 -24.92 -11.16
CA SER A 679 6.44 -24.92 -12.46
C SER A 679 6.74 -23.68 -13.29
N ALA A 680 6.83 -23.86 -14.61
CA ALA A 680 6.88 -22.76 -15.57
C ALA A 680 5.95 -23.05 -16.75
N ALA A 681 5.45 -22.01 -17.40
CA ALA A 681 4.60 -22.15 -18.58
C ALA A 681 5.09 -21.24 -19.70
N VAL A 682 4.99 -21.73 -20.93
CA VAL A 682 5.29 -20.99 -22.16
C VAL A 682 4.14 -21.17 -23.14
N THR A 683 3.72 -20.10 -23.81
CA THR A 683 2.74 -20.19 -24.88
C THR A 683 3.48 -20.23 -26.20
N VAL A 684 3.25 -21.30 -26.96
CA VAL A 684 3.72 -21.43 -28.34
C VAL A 684 2.59 -20.98 -29.25
N PHE A 685 2.79 -19.85 -29.93
CA PHE A 685 1.84 -19.29 -30.88
C PHE A 685 1.96 -19.99 -32.22
N MET A 686 0.82 -20.40 -32.76
CA MET A 686 0.75 -20.93 -34.11
C MET A 686 0.28 -19.84 -35.06
N ASP A 687 1.11 -19.45 -36.02
CA ASP A 687 0.70 -18.51 -37.07
C ASP A 687 -0.02 -19.27 -38.19
N THR A 688 -1.35 -19.38 -38.04
CA THR A 688 -2.18 -20.20 -38.92
C THR A 688 -2.65 -19.50 -40.21
N SER A 689 -2.25 -18.27 -40.54
CA SER A 689 -3.00 -17.51 -41.56
C SER A 689 -2.22 -16.65 -42.55
N ILE A 690 -0.96 -16.96 -42.86
CA ILE A 690 -0.30 -16.41 -44.04
C ILE A 690 -0.81 -17.16 -45.29
N ALA A 691 -1.63 -16.50 -46.10
CA ALA A 691 -2.07 -17.03 -47.39
C ALA A 691 -2.32 -15.91 -48.41
N ILE A 692 -1.74 -16.05 -49.60
CA ILE A 692 -2.05 -15.24 -50.77
C ILE A 692 -3.34 -15.78 -51.36
N THR A 693 -4.39 -14.96 -51.33
CA THR A 693 -5.72 -15.33 -51.82
C THR A 693 -5.90 -15.05 -53.31
N ASP A 694 -5.21 -14.04 -53.85
CA ASP A 694 -5.28 -13.65 -55.27
C ASP A 694 -4.15 -12.67 -55.65
N ILE A 695 -3.65 -12.79 -56.88
CA ILE A 695 -2.75 -11.81 -57.52
C ILE A 695 -3.32 -11.41 -58.88
N THR A 696 -3.66 -10.14 -59.04
CA THR A 696 -4.25 -9.61 -60.28
C THR A 696 -3.50 -8.38 -60.80
N PRO A 697 -3.55 -8.10 -62.12
CA PRO A 697 -4.21 -8.87 -63.19
C PRO A 697 -3.29 -9.88 -63.90
N ASP A 698 -3.81 -11.06 -64.26
CA ASP A 698 -3.20 -11.98 -65.24
C ASP A 698 -3.72 -11.60 -66.64
N THR A 699 -3.05 -10.67 -67.32
CA THR A 699 -3.51 -10.14 -68.61
C THR A 699 -2.42 -10.10 -69.68
N THR A 700 -2.87 -10.10 -70.95
CA THR A 700 -2.02 -9.89 -72.13
C THR A 700 -2.09 -8.43 -72.55
N PHE A 701 -0.94 -7.79 -72.77
CA PHE A 701 -0.88 -6.38 -73.22
C PHE A 701 0.10 -6.18 -74.38
N CYS A 702 0.05 -5.01 -75.03
CA CYS A 702 0.91 -4.65 -76.15
C CYS A 702 1.62 -3.32 -75.88
N GLY A 703 2.95 -3.27 -75.92
CA GLY A 703 3.73 -2.02 -75.82
C GLY A 703 5.10 -2.14 -75.15
N LEU A 704 5.96 -1.14 -75.38
CA LEU A 704 7.23 -0.96 -74.66
C LEU A 704 7.02 0.12 -73.58
N PHE A 705 7.32 -0.23 -72.32
CA PHE A 705 7.29 0.63 -71.13
C PHE A 705 5.89 1.08 -70.66
N GLN A 706 5.26 0.27 -69.82
CA GLN A 706 4.11 0.69 -69.02
C GLN A 706 4.29 0.38 -67.53
N ASN A 707 3.70 1.23 -66.69
CA ASN A 707 3.50 0.98 -65.27
C ASN A 707 2.22 0.18 -65.08
N TYR A 708 2.33 -1.09 -64.71
CA TYR A 708 1.18 -1.94 -64.40
C TYR A 708 1.00 -2.06 -62.88
N PRO A 709 -0.19 -1.74 -62.34
CA PRO A 709 -0.50 -2.00 -60.94
C PRO A 709 -0.76 -3.50 -60.74
N LEU A 710 0.18 -4.21 -60.10
CA LEU A 710 -0.10 -5.54 -59.56
C LEU A 710 -0.72 -5.39 -58.17
N THR A 711 -1.83 -6.08 -57.93
CA THR A 711 -2.54 -6.09 -56.65
C THR A 711 -2.52 -7.48 -56.05
N THR A 712 -2.08 -7.58 -54.80
CA THR A 712 -2.02 -8.82 -54.01
C THR A 712 -3.03 -8.76 -52.87
N ASN A 713 -3.96 -9.71 -52.86
CA ASN A 713 -4.85 -9.96 -51.73
C ASN A 713 -4.27 -11.08 -50.88
N TYR A 714 -4.07 -10.84 -49.59
CA TYR A 714 -3.60 -11.85 -48.65
C TYR A 714 -4.38 -11.79 -47.33
N THR A 715 -4.39 -12.91 -46.62
CA THR A 715 -4.76 -12.98 -45.19
C THR A 715 -3.49 -13.02 -44.36
N PHE A 716 -3.56 -12.47 -43.15
CA PHE A 716 -2.46 -12.49 -42.19
C PHE A 716 -3.03 -12.62 -40.77
N GLY A 717 -2.34 -13.37 -39.91
CA GLY A 717 -2.79 -13.69 -38.56
C GLY A 717 -2.64 -12.55 -37.57
N THR A 718 -3.24 -12.72 -36.39
CA THR A 718 -3.02 -11.82 -35.27
C THR A 718 -1.72 -12.20 -34.56
N GLY A 719 -0.67 -11.39 -34.69
CA GLY A 719 0.57 -11.59 -33.91
C GLY A 719 1.86 -11.11 -34.58
N GLY A 720 1.94 -11.15 -35.92
CA GLY A 720 3.17 -10.80 -36.66
C GLY A 720 3.11 -9.46 -37.40
N THR A 721 4.21 -9.12 -38.09
CA THR A 721 4.26 -7.97 -39.01
C THR A 721 4.45 -8.49 -40.44
N PRO A 722 3.45 -8.36 -41.34
CA PRO A 722 3.57 -8.87 -42.68
C PRO A 722 4.65 -8.13 -43.47
N ARG A 723 5.55 -8.90 -44.05
CA ARG A 723 6.54 -8.43 -45.02
C ARG A 723 6.23 -9.01 -46.38
N VAL A 724 6.23 -8.13 -47.37
CA VAL A 724 6.01 -8.51 -48.77
C VAL A 724 7.33 -8.34 -49.52
N THR A 725 7.78 -9.41 -50.14
CA THR A 725 8.93 -9.40 -51.03
C THR A 725 8.46 -9.70 -52.44
N TRP A 726 8.73 -8.78 -53.36
CA TRP A 726 8.51 -9.01 -54.78
C TRP A 726 9.83 -9.37 -55.41
N ASN A 727 10.00 -10.62 -55.81
CA ASN A 727 11.20 -11.05 -56.53
C ASN A 727 10.91 -11.10 -58.02
N ASN A 728 11.60 -10.23 -58.75
CA ASN A 728 11.71 -10.31 -60.20
C ASN A 728 12.85 -11.29 -60.48
N VAL A 729 12.60 -12.38 -61.22
CA VAL A 729 13.66 -13.36 -61.54
C VAL A 729 14.81 -12.73 -62.36
N THR A 730 14.64 -11.49 -62.85
CA THR A 730 15.62 -10.84 -63.75
C THR A 730 15.96 -9.36 -63.44
N LEU A 731 15.19 -8.60 -62.65
CA LEU A 731 15.48 -7.17 -62.37
C LEU A 731 14.99 -6.72 -60.96
N GLY A 732 15.91 -6.63 -59.99
CA GLY A 732 15.81 -5.93 -58.69
C GLY A 732 14.41 -5.77 -58.05
N GLY A 733 14.12 -6.61 -57.06
CA GLY A 733 12.84 -6.66 -56.34
C GLY A 733 12.53 -5.50 -55.38
N TYR A 734 11.27 -5.36 -55.00
CA TYR A 734 10.83 -4.52 -53.87
C TYR A 734 10.89 -5.33 -52.57
N ASN A 735 11.34 -4.69 -51.49
CA ASN A 735 11.46 -5.29 -50.18
C ASN A 735 11.04 -4.25 -49.12
N GLY A 736 9.91 -4.47 -48.44
CA GLY A 736 9.39 -3.53 -47.45
C GLY A 736 8.29 -4.10 -46.57
N ILE A 737 8.10 -3.48 -45.40
CA ILE A 737 7.07 -3.79 -44.40
C ILE A 737 5.77 -3.06 -44.78
N LEU A 738 4.65 -3.77 -44.86
CA LEU A 738 3.37 -3.18 -45.30
C LEU A 738 2.21 -3.62 -44.39
N PRO A 739 1.33 -2.71 -43.93
CA PRO A 739 0.37 -3.03 -42.88
C PRO A 739 -1.01 -3.52 -43.33
N SER A 740 -1.36 -3.56 -44.63
CA SER A 740 -2.75 -3.87 -45.03
C SER A 740 -2.92 -4.54 -46.40
N SER A 741 -3.91 -5.44 -46.49
CA SER A 741 -4.42 -6.08 -47.71
C SER A 741 -5.70 -5.37 -48.21
N PRO A 742 -5.89 -5.13 -49.52
CA PRO A 742 -4.96 -5.40 -50.62
C PRO A 742 -3.77 -4.45 -50.65
N PHE A 743 -2.63 -4.95 -51.16
CA PHE A 743 -1.47 -4.12 -51.50
C PHE A 743 -1.32 -4.03 -53.02
N SER A 744 -1.05 -2.83 -53.54
CA SER A 744 -0.82 -2.61 -54.97
C SER A 744 0.54 -1.94 -55.22
N GLN A 745 1.31 -2.47 -56.16
CA GLN A 745 2.58 -1.89 -56.59
C GLN A 745 2.60 -1.71 -58.11
N ASN A 746 2.96 -0.51 -58.55
CA ASN A 746 3.21 -0.24 -59.96
C ASN A 746 4.57 -0.80 -60.34
N ILE A 747 4.60 -1.69 -61.34
CA ILE A 747 5.83 -2.28 -61.86
C ILE A 747 6.03 -1.83 -63.31
N LEU A 748 7.26 -1.41 -63.61
CA LEU A 748 7.69 -1.04 -64.95
C LEU A 748 8.04 -2.31 -65.73
N VAL A 749 7.28 -2.61 -66.78
CA VAL A 749 7.56 -3.74 -67.67
C VAL A 749 8.34 -3.25 -68.89
N ASN A 750 9.51 -3.84 -69.15
CA ASN A 750 10.41 -3.43 -70.21
C ASN A 750 10.76 -4.62 -71.11
N GLY A 751 10.20 -4.65 -72.33
CA GLY A 751 10.58 -5.61 -73.37
C GLY A 751 9.42 -6.41 -73.95
N ASN A 752 9.72 -7.13 -75.04
CA ASN A 752 8.77 -7.92 -75.83
C ASN A 752 8.74 -9.40 -75.38
N GLN A 753 8.83 -9.64 -74.06
CA GLN A 753 8.92 -10.98 -73.48
C GLN A 753 7.90 -11.14 -72.35
N THR A 754 7.32 -12.33 -72.21
CA THR A 754 6.52 -12.69 -71.03
C THR A 754 7.38 -12.58 -69.78
N MET A 755 6.87 -11.88 -68.77
CA MET A 755 7.53 -11.71 -67.47
C MET A 755 6.73 -12.40 -66.37
N SER A 756 7.41 -13.05 -65.43
CA SER A 756 6.82 -13.66 -64.24
C SER A 756 7.27 -12.91 -62.99
N PHE A 757 6.33 -12.55 -62.13
CA PHE A 757 6.57 -11.93 -60.84
C PHE A 757 6.19 -12.90 -59.73
N GLN A 758 7.11 -13.18 -58.81
CA GLN A 758 6.80 -13.94 -57.60
C GLN A 758 6.60 -12.98 -56.42
N VAL A 759 5.47 -13.14 -55.75
CA VAL A 759 5.18 -12.53 -54.46
C VAL A 759 5.53 -13.53 -53.39
N THR A 760 6.18 -13.04 -52.34
CA THR A 760 6.39 -13.78 -51.10
C THR A 760 5.84 -12.94 -49.96
N ILE A 761 4.86 -13.46 -49.23
CA ILE A 761 4.40 -12.89 -47.97
C ILE A 761 5.06 -13.70 -46.86
N SER A 762 5.76 -13.04 -45.95
CA SER A 762 6.40 -13.67 -44.78
C SER A 762 6.11 -12.88 -43.52
N ASP A 763 6.27 -13.50 -42.35
CA ASP A 763 6.34 -12.77 -41.08
C ASP A 763 7.78 -12.31 -40.81
N ASP A 764 7.96 -11.04 -40.42
CA ASP A 764 9.25 -10.48 -40.05
C ASP A 764 9.82 -11.09 -38.77
N GLN A 765 8.95 -11.53 -37.86
CA GLN A 765 9.36 -12.18 -36.60
C GLN A 765 9.61 -13.69 -36.79
N ASN A 766 9.02 -14.28 -37.83
CA ASN A 766 9.24 -15.68 -38.21
C ASN A 766 9.46 -15.82 -39.75
N PRO A 767 10.69 -15.62 -40.25
CA PRO A 767 11.00 -15.70 -41.68
C PRO A 767 10.74 -17.07 -42.32
N GLY A 768 10.51 -18.12 -41.50
CA GLY A 768 10.20 -19.47 -41.96
C GLY A 768 8.74 -19.67 -42.37
N CYS A 769 7.81 -18.79 -41.94
CA CYS A 769 6.42 -18.80 -42.37
C CYS A 769 6.29 -17.91 -43.60
N GLU A 770 6.29 -18.51 -44.80
CA GLU A 770 6.07 -17.78 -46.04
C GLU A 770 5.03 -18.46 -46.95
N ASP A 771 4.26 -17.65 -47.67
CA ASP A 771 3.47 -18.11 -48.80
C ASP A 771 3.97 -17.42 -50.09
N ARG A 772 3.92 -18.17 -51.20
CA ARG A 772 4.44 -17.73 -52.49
C ARG A 772 3.42 -17.97 -53.58
N ASP A 773 3.19 -16.94 -54.38
CA ASP A 773 2.38 -17.05 -55.58
C ASP A 773 3.01 -16.26 -56.73
N THR A 774 2.68 -16.62 -57.96
CA THR A 774 3.31 -16.11 -59.16
C THR A 774 2.27 -15.62 -60.15
N VAL A 775 2.47 -14.41 -60.68
CA VAL A 775 1.67 -13.86 -61.78
C VAL A 775 2.51 -13.68 -63.02
N THR A 776 1.95 -14.03 -64.18
CA THR A 776 2.57 -13.83 -65.49
C THR A 776 1.94 -12.66 -66.23
N LEU A 777 2.76 -11.81 -66.82
CA LEU A 777 2.33 -10.78 -67.75
C LEU A 777 2.85 -11.13 -69.16
N THR A 778 1.93 -11.30 -70.12
CA THR A 778 2.28 -11.71 -71.49
C THR A 778 2.19 -10.53 -72.47
N VAL A 779 3.19 -10.35 -73.33
CA VAL A 779 3.17 -9.33 -74.39
C VAL A 779 2.74 -9.94 -75.72
N GLY A 780 1.72 -9.39 -76.38
CA GLY A 780 1.19 -9.85 -77.67
C GLY A 780 1.56 -8.96 -78.86
N THR A 781 1.36 -9.44 -80.10
CA THR A 781 1.45 -8.65 -81.35
C THR A 781 0.12 -8.68 -82.10
N ILE A 782 -0.32 -7.55 -82.68
CA ILE A 782 -1.50 -7.49 -83.58
C ILE A 782 -1.15 -8.16 -84.92
N ALA A 783 -1.99 -9.06 -85.43
CA ALA A 783 -1.75 -9.72 -86.71
C ALA A 783 -2.08 -8.81 -87.91
N GLU A 784 -1.48 -9.11 -89.07
CA GLU A 784 -1.78 -8.45 -90.36
C GLU A 784 -3.29 -8.53 -90.68
N PRO A 785 -3.90 -7.46 -91.23
CA PRO A 785 -5.31 -7.47 -91.60
C PRO A 785 -5.58 -8.58 -92.61
N THR A 786 -6.49 -9.48 -92.26
CA THR A 786 -6.80 -10.66 -93.10
C THR A 786 -7.60 -10.34 -94.37
N ASN A 787 -8.22 -9.15 -94.45
CA ASN A 787 -8.99 -8.71 -95.60
C ASN A 787 -8.65 -7.26 -95.97
N VAL A 788 -7.99 -7.07 -97.11
CA VAL A 788 -7.70 -5.74 -97.67
C VAL A 788 -8.25 -5.66 -99.08
N VAL A 789 -9.09 -4.64 -99.34
CA VAL A 789 -9.70 -4.40 -100.64
C VAL A 789 -9.06 -3.15 -101.25
N VAL A 790 -8.45 -3.32 -102.42
CA VAL A 790 -7.88 -2.21 -103.22
C VAL A 790 -8.76 -1.98 -104.44
N VAL A 791 -9.18 -0.73 -104.64
CA VAL A 791 -9.88 -0.27 -105.84
C VAL A 791 -8.95 0.66 -106.60
N ASP A 792 -8.61 0.26 -107.83
CA ASP A 792 -7.76 1.03 -108.74
C ASP A 792 -8.46 2.29 -109.25
N GLU A 793 -7.67 3.23 -109.78
CA GLU A 793 -8.19 4.46 -110.41
C GLU A 793 -9.06 4.11 -111.64
N GLN A 794 -10.25 4.70 -111.74
CA GLN A 794 -11.21 4.38 -112.81
C GLN A 794 -11.02 5.24 -114.06
N CYS A 795 -10.57 6.49 -113.88
CA CYS A 795 -10.30 7.43 -114.96
C CYS A 795 -8.90 8.04 -114.80
N GLY A 796 -8.07 7.96 -115.84
CA GLY A 796 -6.67 8.37 -115.75
C GLY A 796 -6.51 9.82 -115.31
N GLY A 797 -5.90 10.03 -114.15
CA GLY A 797 -5.64 11.35 -113.55
C GLY A 797 -6.73 11.87 -112.61
N ALA A 798 -7.75 11.07 -112.26
CA ALA A 798 -8.81 11.44 -111.33
C ALA A 798 -8.46 11.17 -109.86
N CYS A 799 -7.47 10.31 -109.58
CA CYS A 799 -7.10 9.87 -108.23
C CYS A 799 -8.30 9.38 -107.41
N ASP A 800 -9.17 8.57 -108.00
CA ASP A 800 -10.39 8.06 -107.38
C ASP A 800 -10.25 6.64 -106.79
N GLY A 801 -9.02 6.14 -106.64
CA GLY A 801 -8.73 4.86 -106.02
C GLY A 801 -9.01 4.82 -104.50
N SER A 802 -9.08 3.62 -103.93
CA SER A 802 -9.28 3.42 -102.49
C SER A 802 -8.64 2.14 -101.94
N ILE A 803 -8.34 2.15 -100.64
CA ILE A 803 -7.90 0.99 -99.86
C ILE A 803 -8.76 0.88 -98.60
N THR A 804 -9.35 -0.29 -98.35
CA THR A 804 -10.12 -0.60 -97.13
C THR A 804 -9.56 -1.82 -96.43
N MET A 805 -9.44 -1.76 -95.09
CA MET A 805 -8.87 -2.83 -94.24
C MET A 805 -9.88 -3.40 -93.24
N ASP A 806 -9.98 -4.72 -93.15
CA ASP A 806 -10.82 -5.43 -92.17
C ASP A 806 -10.12 -6.67 -91.59
N GLY A 807 -10.71 -7.24 -90.52
CA GLY A 807 -10.33 -8.56 -90.01
C GLY A 807 -9.08 -8.56 -89.12
N LEU A 808 -9.03 -7.64 -88.14
CA LEU A 808 -8.00 -7.57 -87.09
C LEU A 808 -8.41 -8.40 -85.85
N ASN A 809 -7.43 -8.98 -85.14
CA ASN A 809 -7.63 -9.91 -84.03
C ASN A 809 -7.29 -9.34 -82.62
N GLY A 810 -7.16 -8.01 -82.48
CA GLY A 810 -6.91 -7.32 -81.20
C GLY A 810 -8.18 -6.81 -80.49
N THR A 811 -7.99 -5.93 -79.51
CA THR A 811 -9.09 -5.26 -78.78
C THR A 811 -9.26 -3.83 -79.31
N PRO A 812 -10.45 -3.44 -79.83
CA PRO A 812 -10.69 -2.07 -80.29
C PRO A 812 -10.64 -1.07 -79.12
N PRO A 813 -10.35 0.23 -79.35
CA PRO A 813 -10.32 0.94 -80.64
C PRO A 813 -8.97 0.94 -81.39
N TYR A 814 -9.04 0.92 -82.73
CA TYR A 814 -7.88 0.91 -83.63
C TYR A 814 -7.66 2.24 -84.37
N SER A 815 -6.42 2.42 -84.84
CA SER A 815 -5.98 3.48 -85.76
C SER A 815 -5.24 2.87 -86.95
N TYR A 816 -5.39 3.48 -88.12
CA TYR A 816 -4.93 2.98 -89.42
C TYR A 816 -4.10 4.04 -90.14
N SER A 817 -3.07 3.61 -90.87
CA SER A 817 -2.19 4.45 -91.67
C SER A 817 -1.91 3.78 -93.03
N ILE A 818 -1.73 4.58 -94.09
CA ILE A 818 -1.31 4.15 -95.44
C ILE A 818 0.09 4.67 -95.82
N ASP A 819 0.74 5.43 -94.93
CA ASP A 819 1.96 6.17 -95.18
C ASP A 819 3.10 5.72 -94.26
N SER A 820 3.20 4.42 -93.99
CA SER A 820 4.21 3.82 -93.10
C SER A 820 4.16 4.36 -91.66
N GLY A 821 2.96 4.69 -91.17
CA GLY A 821 2.77 5.17 -89.81
C GLY A 821 3.13 6.64 -89.60
N LEU A 822 3.29 7.44 -90.67
CA LEU A 822 3.52 8.88 -90.54
C LEU A 822 2.25 9.61 -90.08
N THR A 823 1.09 9.20 -90.58
CA THR A 823 -0.22 9.72 -90.16
C THR A 823 -1.20 8.58 -89.92
N PHE A 824 -1.97 8.69 -88.83
CA PHE A 824 -2.99 7.71 -88.44
C PHE A 824 -4.38 8.36 -88.42
N GLN A 825 -5.38 7.59 -88.84
CA GLN A 825 -6.79 7.93 -88.74
C GLN A 825 -7.58 6.78 -88.12
N SER A 826 -8.75 7.05 -87.56
CA SER A 826 -9.63 6.03 -86.98
C SER A 826 -10.42 5.23 -88.02
N SER A 827 -10.58 5.77 -89.23
CA SER A 827 -11.25 5.10 -90.34
C SER A 827 -10.33 4.05 -90.97
N ASN A 828 -10.86 2.86 -91.19
CA ASN A 828 -10.17 1.77 -91.89
C ASN A 828 -10.21 1.89 -93.42
N THR A 829 -10.84 2.94 -93.95
CA THR A 829 -11.00 3.21 -95.39
C THR A 829 -10.29 4.50 -95.79
N PHE A 830 -9.47 4.41 -96.83
CA PHE A 830 -8.73 5.50 -97.45
C PHE A 830 -9.23 5.66 -98.89
N THR A 831 -9.70 6.85 -99.25
CA THR A 831 -10.23 7.18 -100.59
C THR A 831 -9.46 8.33 -101.20
N GLY A 832 -9.65 8.57 -102.50
CA GLY A 832 -8.97 9.67 -103.19
C GLY A 832 -7.50 9.36 -103.49
N LEU A 833 -7.16 8.08 -103.65
CA LEU A 833 -5.80 7.62 -103.86
C LEU A 833 -5.44 7.70 -105.35
N CYS A 834 -4.33 8.37 -105.65
CA CYS A 834 -3.72 8.34 -106.96
C CYS A 834 -3.03 6.99 -107.20
N PRO A 835 -2.73 6.64 -108.47
CA PRO A 835 -1.90 5.48 -108.74
C PRO A 835 -0.55 5.56 -108.03
N GLY A 836 -0.21 4.54 -107.24
CA GLY A 836 0.95 4.56 -106.36
C GLY A 836 0.98 3.40 -105.37
N THR A 837 2.13 3.26 -104.71
CA THR A 837 2.36 2.25 -103.66
C THR A 837 2.12 2.86 -102.28
N TYR A 838 1.33 2.17 -101.46
CA TYR A 838 0.96 2.56 -100.10
C TYR A 838 1.39 1.49 -99.09
N TYR A 839 1.79 1.91 -97.89
CA TYR A 839 2.29 1.04 -96.83
C TYR A 839 1.37 1.10 -95.62
N LEU A 840 0.63 0.01 -95.38
CA LEU A 840 -0.36 -0.06 -94.32
C LEU A 840 0.31 -0.27 -92.97
N MET A 841 -0.18 0.46 -91.96
CA MET A 841 0.10 0.20 -90.55
C MET A 841 -1.18 0.29 -89.73
N VAL A 842 -1.32 -0.59 -88.74
CA VAL A 842 -2.40 -0.60 -87.75
C VAL A 842 -1.80 -0.43 -86.36
N GLY A 843 -2.47 0.32 -85.47
CA GLY A 843 -2.11 0.45 -84.06
C GLY A 843 -3.34 0.61 -83.16
N ASP A 844 -3.22 0.30 -81.87
CA ASP A 844 -4.26 0.66 -80.90
C ASP A 844 -4.23 2.19 -80.60
N GLN A 845 -5.30 2.71 -79.97
CA GLN A 845 -5.50 4.16 -79.76
C GLN A 845 -4.43 4.82 -78.85
N VAL A 846 -3.49 4.09 -78.26
CA VAL A 846 -2.41 4.67 -77.46
C VAL A 846 -1.21 4.95 -78.37
N GLY A 847 -1.31 6.05 -79.13
CA GLY A 847 -0.40 6.43 -80.19
C GLY A 847 1.10 6.13 -79.97
N GLN A 848 1.65 5.42 -80.96
CA GLN A 848 3.04 5.29 -81.42
C GLN A 848 3.78 3.97 -81.12
N THR A 849 3.99 3.24 -82.24
CA THR A 849 5.06 2.29 -82.59
C THR A 849 5.31 1.15 -81.61
N GLY A 850 4.45 0.14 -81.62
CA GLY A 850 4.73 -1.12 -80.93
C GLY A 850 4.09 -2.37 -81.53
N CYS A 851 3.05 -2.22 -82.36
CA CYS A 851 2.32 -3.36 -82.93
C CYS A 851 1.83 -3.03 -84.35
N SER A 852 2.72 -2.69 -85.28
CA SER A 852 2.34 -2.53 -86.68
C SER A 852 2.72 -3.75 -87.51
N ALA A 853 1.67 -4.41 -88.00
CA ALA A 853 1.71 -5.22 -89.20
C ALA A 853 1.95 -4.26 -90.40
N ALA A 854 2.93 -4.55 -91.27
CA ALA A 854 3.33 -3.68 -92.36
C ALA A 854 3.15 -4.41 -93.70
N GLN A 855 2.17 -3.98 -94.48
CA GLN A 855 1.85 -4.59 -95.77
C GLN A 855 1.79 -3.55 -96.90
N GLU A 856 2.40 -3.89 -98.03
CA GLU A 856 2.46 -3.04 -99.23
C GLU A 856 1.28 -3.32 -100.17
N PHE A 857 0.64 -2.27 -100.65
CA PHE A 857 -0.43 -2.35 -101.66
C PHE A 857 -0.22 -1.31 -102.75
N THR A 858 -0.62 -1.63 -103.98
CA THR A 858 -0.50 -0.73 -105.14
C THR A 858 -1.88 -0.43 -105.70
N VAL A 859 -2.19 0.86 -105.83
CA VAL A 859 -3.34 1.36 -106.60
C VAL A 859 -2.84 1.59 -108.03
N ASN A 860 -3.43 0.93 -109.02
CA ASN A 860 -3.04 1.03 -110.42
C ASN A 860 -3.78 2.17 -111.15
N ALA A 861 -3.20 2.62 -112.28
CA ALA A 861 -3.81 3.63 -113.16
C ALA A 861 -4.87 3.02 -114.09
N ALA A 862 -5.86 3.83 -114.48
CA ALA A 862 -6.89 3.42 -115.44
C ALA A 862 -6.31 3.09 -116.83
N SER A 863 -6.84 2.06 -117.51
CA SER A 863 -6.43 1.70 -118.88
C SER A 863 -6.91 2.73 -119.93
N SER A 864 -6.03 3.18 -120.83
CA SER A 864 -6.31 4.24 -121.83
C SER A 864 -7.13 3.79 -123.04
N PHE A 865 -8.00 4.66 -123.58
CA PHE A 865 -8.67 4.51 -124.89
C PHE A 865 -7.79 5.06 -126.03
N ASP A 866 -7.62 4.31 -127.12
CA ASP A 866 -6.80 4.73 -128.28
C ASP A 866 -7.45 4.39 -129.62
N LEU A 867 -7.43 5.33 -130.56
CA LEU A 867 -8.08 5.22 -131.88
C LEU A 867 -7.06 4.70 -132.90
N SER A 868 -7.03 3.39 -133.08
CA SER A 868 -5.96 2.69 -133.80
C SER A 868 -5.89 2.96 -135.31
N SER A 869 -7.03 3.07 -136.00
CA SER A 869 -7.09 3.35 -137.44
C SER A 869 -8.52 3.64 -137.91
N PHE A 870 -8.67 4.23 -139.09
CA PHE A 870 -9.93 4.22 -139.81
C PHE A 870 -9.71 3.96 -141.30
N SER A 871 -10.69 3.33 -141.95
CA SER A 871 -10.68 3.05 -143.38
C SER A 871 -12.00 3.49 -144.02
N VAL A 872 -11.90 4.14 -145.16
CA VAL A 872 -13.05 4.57 -145.97
C VAL A 872 -13.09 3.69 -147.21
N ASP A 873 -14.23 3.04 -147.45
CA ASP A 873 -14.47 2.28 -148.68
C ASP A 873 -15.36 3.09 -149.63
N GLY A 874 -14.82 3.37 -150.81
CA GLY A 874 -15.30 4.41 -151.73
C GLY A 874 -16.07 3.88 -152.95
N PHE A 875 -16.99 4.73 -153.44
CA PHE A 875 -17.90 4.56 -154.57
C PHE A 875 -17.24 4.13 -155.91
N ASP A 876 -17.79 3.11 -156.59
CA ASP A 876 -17.46 2.79 -157.99
C ASP A 876 -18.19 3.76 -158.94
N CYS A 877 -17.48 4.29 -159.94
CA CYS A 877 -17.94 5.27 -160.93
C CYS A 877 -19.21 4.84 -161.71
N ALA A 878 -19.62 3.57 -161.63
CA ALA A 878 -20.87 3.07 -162.20
C ALA A 878 -22.13 3.32 -161.33
N GLY A 879 -21.99 3.82 -160.10
CA GLY A 879 -23.10 4.33 -159.27
C GLY A 879 -24.10 3.32 -158.74
N THR A 880 -23.70 2.08 -158.47
CA THR A 880 -24.61 1.02 -158.02
C THR A 880 -24.41 0.53 -156.57
N THR A 881 -23.50 1.11 -155.77
CA THR A 881 -23.35 0.83 -154.32
C THR A 881 -22.97 2.08 -153.48
N SER A 882 -23.48 2.19 -152.25
CA SER A 882 -23.18 3.27 -151.27
C SER A 882 -21.86 3.03 -150.51
N GLY A 883 -21.18 4.09 -150.03
CA GLY A 883 -19.90 3.98 -149.31
C GLY A 883 -20.01 3.59 -147.83
N SER A 884 -18.88 3.28 -147.18
CA SER A 884 -18.81 3.01 -145.73
C SER A 884 -17.51 3.50 -145.10
N VAL A 885 -17.54 3.79 -143.79
CA VAL A 885 -16.35 4.12 -142.98
C VAL A 885 -16.28 3.17 -141.79
N THR A 886 -15.14 2.51 -141.61
CA THR A 886 -14.85 1.67 -140.44
C THR A 886 -13.80 2.35 -139.57
N VAL A 887 -14.07 2.46 -138.27
CA VAL A 887 -13.11 2.92 -137.25
C VAL A 887 -12.72 1.73 -136.38
N ASN A 888 -11.42 1.54 -136.15
CA ASN A 888 -10.88 0.55 -135.23
C ASN A 888 -10.24 1.28 -134.04
N TYR A 889 -10.50 0.81 -132.82
CA TYR A 889 -9.96 1.40 -131.60
C TYR A 889 -9.69 0.32 -130.55
N THR A 890 -8.78 0.61 -129.62
CA THR A 890 -8.55 -0.20 -128.43
C THR A 890 -9.52 0.29 -127.35
N PRO A 891 -10.55 -0.49 -126.98
CA PRO A 891 -11.49 -0.05 -125.96
C PRO A 891 -10.76 0.02 -124.60
N GLY A 892 -10.91 1.14 -123.89
CA GLY A 892 -10.58 1.22 -122.46
C GLY A 892 -11.75 0.73 -121.59
N GLN A 893 -11.72 1.03 -120.29
CA GLN A 893 -12.74 0.64 -119.32
C GLN A 893 -14.00 1.52 -119.44
N GLY A 894 -14.89 1.21 -120.38
CA GLY A 894 -16.23 1.80 -120.46
C GLY A 894 -17.03 1.32 -121.67
N PRO A 895 -18.37 1.45 -121.68
CA PRO A 895 -19.12 1.47 -122.92
C PRO A 895 -18.93 2.84 -123.61
N TYR A 896 -18.48 2.84 -124.86
CA TYR A 896 -18.28 4.06 -125.64
C TYR A 896 -19.45 4.31 -126.59
N ASN A 897 -19.88 5.56 -126.71
CA ASN A 897 -20.90 5.97 -127.69
C ASN A 897 -20.21 6.50 -128.96
N ILE A 898 -20.62 6.01 -130.12
CA ILE A 898 -20.12 6.44 -131.43
C ILE A 898 -21.13 7.40 -132.05
N VAL A 899 -20.69 8.61 -132.33
CA VAL A 899 -21.50 9.68 -132.92
C VAL A 899 -20.98 9.97 -134.33
N ALA A 900 -21.87 10.00 -135.32
CA ALA A 900 -21.54 10.36 -136.70
C ALA A 900 -22.49 11.46 -137.20
N ASN A 901 -21.93 12.55 -137.73
CA ASN A 901 -22.64 13.77 -138.11
C ASN A 901 -23.59 14.30 -137.01
N GLY A 902 -23.14 14.22 -135.75
CA GLY A 902 -23.89 14.69 -134.59
C GLY A 902 -25.00 13.76 -134.07
N ASN A 903 -25.23 12.60 -134.71
CA ASN A 903 -26.22 11.62 -134.24
C ASN A 903 -25.52 10.39 -133.66
N ASN A 904 -26.02 9.89 -132.51
CA ASN A 904 -25.52 8.64 -131.96
C ASN A 904 -25.92 7.48 -132.87
N VAL A 905 -24.93 6.86 -133.50
CA VAL A 905 -25.11 5.79 -134.49
C VAL A 905 -24.83 4.41 -133.89
N GLY A 906 -24.40 4.31 -132.64
CA GLY A 906 -24.21 3.06 -131.92
C GLY A 906 -23.48 3.22 -130.59
N SER A 907 -23.59 2.21 -129.72
CA SER A 907 -22.79 2.07 -128.50
C SER A 907 -22.10 0.71 -128.55
N VAL A 908 -20.79 0.66 -128.30
CA VAL A 908 -20.02 -0.57 -128.54
C VAL A 908 -18.93 -0.77 -127.48
N VAL A 909 -18.68 -2.05 -127.19
CA VAL A 909 -17.54 -2.55 -126.38
C VAL A 909 -16.54 -3.31 -127.27
N ALA A 910 -16.68 -3.21 -128.60
CA ALA A 910 -15.88 -3.95 -129.58
C ALA A 910 -14.80 -3.06 -130.21
N SER A 911 -13.72 -3.66 -130.69
CA SER A 911 -12.54 -2.96 -131.22
C SER A 911 -12.71 -2.37 -132.63
N SER A 912 -13.89 -2.44 -133.22
CA SER A 912 -14.20 -1.87 -134.53
C SER A 912 -15.67 -1.51 -134.68
N TYR A 913 -15.98 -0.41 -135.35
CA TYR A 913 -17.34 -0.03 -135.74
C TYR A 913 -17.41 0.50 -137.17
N THR A 914 -18.39 0.03 -137.96
CA THR A 914 -18.56 0.45 -139.37
C THR A 914 -19.87 1.21 -139.55
N VAL A 915 -19.77 2.43 -140.07
CA VAL A 915 -20.91 3.24 -140.54
C VAL A 915 -21.10 3.00 -142.03
N THR A 916 -22.19 2.35 -142.42
CA THR A 916 -22.51 2.00 -143.83
C THR A 916 -23.57 2.91 -144.46
N ASN A 917 -23.81 2.76 -145.77
CA ASN A 917 -24.82 3.50 -146.54
C ASN A 917 -24.59 5.01 -146.62
N LEU A 918 -23.32 5.41 -146.68
CA LEU A 918 -22.93 6.81 -146.78
C LEU A 918 -23.04 7.29 -148.23
N SER A 919 -23.70 8.44 -148.42
CA SER A 919 -23.71 9.19 -149.68
C SER A 919 -22.42 10.01 -149.84
N ALA A 920 -22.09 10.41 -151.07
CA ALA A 920 -20.88 11.19 -151.34
C ALA A 920 -20.87 12.52 -150.55
N GLY A 921 -19.81 12.75 -149.77
CA GLY A 921 -19.64 13.93 -148.92
C GLY A 921 -18.63 13.71 -147.79
N SER A 922 -18.52 14.67 -146.89
CA SER A 922 -17.70 14.56 -145.68
C SER A 922 -18.51 13.95 -144.52
N LEU A 923 -17.91 13.02 -143.79
CA LEU A 923 -18.43 12.47 -142.52
C LEU A 923 -17.60 13.07 -141.37
N SER A 924 -18.26 13.62 -140.35
CA SER A 924 -17.64 14.14 -139.12
C SER A 924 -18.01 13.31 -137.91
#